data_AF-A0A2N9F320-F1
#
_entry.id   AF-A0A2N9F320-F1
#
_cell.length_a   1.000
_cell.length_b   1.000
_cell.length_c   1.000
_cell.angle_alpha   90.00
_cell.angle_beta   90.00
_cell.angle_gamma   90.00
#
_symmetry.space_group_name_H-M   'P 1'
#
loop_
_entity.id
_entity.type
_entity.pdbx_description
1 polymer ?
#
loop_
_entity_poly.entity_id
_entity_poly.type
_entity_poly.pdbx_seq_one_letter_code
_entity_poly.pdbx_strand_id
1 'polypeptide(L)'
;MGSAISERVELSKLCCSRDWSKAIRVLDSLLSQSFAIQDICNRAFCYSQLELHKHVVKDCDKALELDPTLLQAYILKGRAFSALGRKEDALLVWEKGYEHAVCQSADLKQLLELEELLRIAKQERSVTHENNGMESMSSLSESGSGPHSNGTYKSQNKLSDESKLCSESGDSFEFHSGSVDNLDLRNGFSDKATENTNFDGQMNESHDIVDKLSYESDSCSDFSDTPEPCSKLSMICSSSSNTTESSSKLSYKTDIRNDIIDEAKRNKKFCVARISKSKSISVDFRLSRGIAQVNEGKYTHAISIFDQILKEDPTYPEALIGRGTAYAFQRELEAAIADFTKAIESNPSAGEAWKRRGQARAALGESVQAIEDLTKALEFEPNSSDILHERGIVSFKFKDFYASVEDLSTCVKLDKDNSSAYTYLGLSLSSIGEFRKAEEAHLKSIQLDQNFLEAWAHLTQLYQDLADPIKALECLQHVLQIDGRFARAYHLRGLLFHGMGEHRKAIKDLSAGLSIENDNIECLYLRASCNHAIGEYREAVKDYDAALDLELDSMEKFVLQCLAFYQKEIALYAASKANSEFCWFDIDGDIDPLFKEYWCKRLHPKNVCEKVFRQPPLRESLKKGKLRKQDYATTKQKTALLQAADSIGKKIQYDCPGFLPNKRQHRMAGLAAIEIAQKVSKAWRSLQAEWKHSNKGTSKNGKRTRRRDRLNVASQNRGGAGCSTSSSLETSSTSYGNTEDRSFGRSKMSWQDVYSFAVKWRQISEPCDPVVWINKLSEEFNAGFGSHTPMILGQAKVVRYFPNYERTLNVAKTIIKDQLHVYNKEDKKIDLSKDGRLEDIMDAKSCSDLYRVVGEDFWLATWCNSNAFEGKRLEGTRITLVKMERGFDFAIRTPCTPSRWNEFDTEMTMAWEALCNAYCGENYGSTDFSVLENVRDAILRMTYYWYNFMPLSRGSAVVGLVVMLGLLLAANMEFRGNIPQGLQVDWEAILNFDPSSFVDSVKSWLNPSLKVTTSWKDYPDVSSTLATTGSVVAALSSYDD
;
A
#
# COMPACT_ATOMS: atom_id res chain seq x y z
N MET A 1 -22.71 -37.93 27.84
CA MET A 1 -21.40 -38.62 27.73
C MET A 1 -20.91 -38.76 26.28
N GLY A 2 -21.71 -39.28 25.33
CA GLY A 2 -21.25 -39.50 23.94
C GLY A 2 -20.63 -38.27 23.22
N SER A 3 -21.23 -37.08 23.36
CA SER A 3 -20.73 -35.82 22.76
C SER A 3 -19.31 -35.48 23.24
N ALA A 4 -19.11 -35.38 24.56
CA ALA A 4 -17.81 -35.01 25.13
C ALA A 4 -16.70 -36.01 24.78
N ILE A 5 -17.00 -37.30 24.61
CA ILE A 5 -16.00 -38.29 24.16
C ILE A 5 -15.59 -38.02 22.69
N SER A 6 -16.54 -37.64 21.84
CA SER A 6 -16.25 -37.24 20.45
C SER A 6 -15.37 -35.98 20.41
N GLU A 7 -15.72 -34.94 21.18
CA GLU A 7 -14.96 -33.69 21.27
C GLU A 7 -13.53 -33.92 21.77
N ARG A 8 -13.30 -34.88 22.70
CA ARG A 8 -11.96 -35.24 23.18
C ARG A 8 -11.11 -35.94 22.12
N VAL A 9 -11.71 -36.82 21.33
CA VAL A 9 -11.04 -37.50 20.20
C VAL A 9 -10.71 -36.50 19.09
N GLU A 10 -11.61 -35.55 18.82
CA GLU A 10 -11.39 -34.46 17.88
C GLU A 10 -10.27 -33.53 18.34
N LEU A 11 -10.29 -33.06 19.59
CA LEU A 11 -9.23 -32.26 20.19
C LEU A 11 -7.86 -32.93 20.07
N SER A 12 -7.77 -34.23 20.35
CA SER A 12 -6.52 -35.00 20.22
C SER A 12 -6.00 -34.98 18.77
N LYS A 13 -6.88 -35.20 17.78
CA LYS A 13 -6.51 -35.12 16.35
C LYS A 13 -6.02 -33.73 15.97
N LEU A 14 -6.73 -32.67 16.38
CA LEU A 14 -6.39 -31.28 16.07
C LEU A 14 -5.04 -30.87 16.69
N CYS A 15 -4.76 -31.28 17.92
CA CYS A 15 -3.45 -31.07 18.54
C CYS A 15 -2.33 -31.84 17.81
N CYS A 16 -2.58 -33.07 17.35
CA CYS A 16 -1.61 -33.83 16.55
C CYS A 16 -1.36 -33.20 15.17
N SER A 17 -2.38 -32.62 14.54
CA SER A 17 -2.25 -31.89 13.27
C SER A 17 -1.81 -30.44 13.43
N ARG A 18 -1.49 -29.99 14.65
CA ARG A 18 -1.11 -28.60 15.00
C ARG A 18 -2.14 -27.53 14.61
N ASP A 19 -3.42 -27.91 14.55
CA ASP A 19 -4.53 -26.99 14.25
C ASP A 19 -5.04 -26.34 15.54
N TRP A 20 -4.22 -25.45 16.10
CA TRP A 20 -4.45 -24.83 17.40
C TRP A 20 -5.71 -23.97 17.43
N SER A 21 -6.02 -23.29 16.33
CA SER A 21 -7.19 -22.41 16.20
C SER A 21 -8.51 -23.20 16.26
N LYS A 22 -8.59 -24.40 15.67
CA LYS A 22 -9.75 -25.29 15.88
C LYS A 22 -9.72 -25.97 17.25
N ALA A 23 -8.53 -26.37 17.74
CA ALA A 23 -8.39 -26.96 19.08
C ALA A 23 -8.92 -26.02 20.19
N ILE A 24 -8.68 -24.70 20.09
CA ILE A 24 -9.23 -23.69 21.00
C ILE A 24 -10.76 -23.67 20.97
N ARG A 25 -11.40 -23.74 19.79
CA ARG A 25 -12.87 -23.77 19.68
C ARG A 25 -13.48 -25.02 20.35
N VAL A 26 -12.81 -26.17 20.23
CA VAL A 26 -13.23 -27.40 20.92
C VAL A 26 -13.01 -27.28 22.43
N LEU A 27 -11.89 -26.69 22.87
CA LEU A 27 -11.62 -26.40 24.28
C LEU A 27 -12.61 -25.39 24.88
N ASP A 28 -13.07 -24.39 24.12
CA ASP A 28 -14.11 -23.46 24.53
C ASP A 28 -15.47 -24.15 24.71
N SER A 29 -15.83 -25.08 23.81
CA SER A 29 -17.00 -25.95 23.99
C SER A 29 -16.87 -26.78 25.27
N LEU A 30 -15.75 -27.50 25.45
CA LEU A 30 -15.50 -28.35 26.63
C LEU A 30 -15.53 -27.54 27.93
N LEU A 31 -14.92 -26.35 27.97
CA LEU A 31 -14.89 -25.47 29.14
C LEU A 31 -16.26 -24.83 29.45
N SER A 32 -17.14 -24.70 28.45
CA SER A 32 -18.53 -24.26 28.65
C SER A 32 -19.42 -25.37 29.25
N GLN A 33 -19.09 -26.64 28.97
CA GLN A 33 -19.81 -27.82 29.47
C GLN A 33 -19.27 -28.32 30.82
N SER A 34 -17.95 -28.29 31.01
CA SER A 34 -17.25 -28.81 32.19
C SER A 34 -15.99 -28.00 32.50
N PHE A 35 -15.93 -27.41 33.68
CA PHE A 35 -14.83 -26.52 34.05
C PHE A 35 -13.64 -27.30 34.65
N ALA A 36 -12.78 -27.83 33.79
CA ALA A 36 -11.59 -28.61 34.18
C ALA A 36 -10.29 -27.81 34.04
N ILE A 37 -9.44 -27.83 35.08
CA ILE A 37 -8.15 -27.09 35.13
C ILE A 37 -7.23 -27.48 33.96
N GLN A 38 -7.19 -28.77 33.63
CA GLN A 38 -6.40 -29.29 32.50
C GLN A 38 -6.79 -28.65 31.16
N ASP A 39 -8.06 -28.32 30.95
CA ASP A 39 -8.53 -27.73 29.68
C ASP A 39 -8.18 -26.25 29.58
N ILE A 40 -8.20 -25.53 30.69
CA ILE A 40 -7.68 -24.15 30.77
C ILE A 40 -6.19 -24.16 30.39
N CYS A 41 -5.43 -25.14 30.88
CA CYS A 41 -4.00 -25.25 30.59
C CYS A 41 -3.71 -25.72 29.17
N ASN A 42 -4.50 -26.65 28.63
CA ASN A 42 -4.45 -27.03 27.22
C ASN A 42 -4.78 -25.83 26.31
N ARG A 43 -5.73 -24.98 26.70
CA ARG A 43 -6.08 -23.76 25.95
C ARG A 43 -5.02 -22.68 26.06
N ALA A 44 -4.43 -22.47 27.25
CA ALA A 44 -3.25 -21.64 27.44
C ALA A 44 -2.05 -22.12 26.59
N PHE A 45 -1.85 -23.45 26.50
CA PHE A 45 -0.84 -24.03 25.61
C PHE A 45 -1.17 -23.72 24.14
N CYS A 46 -2.39 -23.95 23.67
CA CYS A 46 -2.78 -23.62 22.29
C CYS A 46 -2.61 -22.12 21.99
N TYR A 47 -3.00 -21.22 22.90
CA TYR A 47 -2.73 -19.79 22.78
C TYR A 47 -1.23 -19.46 22.74
N SER A 48 -0.37 -20.25 23.39
CA SER A 48 1.08 -20.07 23.34
C SER A 48 1.68 -20.47 21.99
N GLN A 49 1.10 -21.46 21.31
CA GLN A 49 1.52 -21.88 19.96
C GLN A 49 1.06 -20.90 18.87
N LEU A 50 0.12 -20.00 19.19
CA LEU A 50 -0.37 -18.92 18.32
C LEU A 50 0.16 -17.53 18.75
N GLU A 51 1.15 -17.47 19.65
CA GLU A 51 1.75 -16.22 20.16
C GLU A 51 0.75 -15.23 20.80
N LEU A 52 -0.43 -15.71 21.19
CA LEU A 52 -1.50 -14.92 21.83
C LEU A 52 -1.22 -14.71 23.34
N HIS A 53 -0.03 -14.18 23.66
CA HIS A 53 0.55 -14.13 25.01
C HIS A 53 -0.37 -13.49 26.07
N LYS A 54 -1.19 -12.50 25.72
CA LYS A 54 -2.18 -11.91 26.65
C LYS A 54 -3.29 -12.88 27.06
N HIS A 55 -3.65 -13.83 26.20
CA HIS A 55 -4.62 -14.88 26.49
C HIS A 55 -3.98 -16.03 27.26
N VAL A 56 -2.72 -16.37 26.96
CA VAL A 56 -1.90 -17.29 27.78
C VAL A 56 -1.84 -16.82 29.23
N VAL A 57 -1.46 -15.55 29.48
CA VAL A 57 -1.39 -15.00 30.84
C VAL A 57 -2.73 -15.12 31.56
N LYS A 58 -3.84 -14.74 30.91
CA LYS A 58 -5.19 -14.78 31.49
C LYS A 58 -5.64 -16.20 31.87
N ASP A 59 -5.38 -17.18 31.02
CA ASP A 59 -5.74 -18.58 31.32
C ASP A 59 -4.79 -19.21 32.34
N CYS A 60 -3.49 -18.88 32.32
CA CYS A 60 -2.56 -19.32 33.35
C CYS A 60 -2.84 -18.67 34.72
N ASP A 61 -3.24 -17.40 34.78
CA ASP A 61 -3.72 -16.75 36.00
C ASP A 61 -4.90 -17.53 36.58
N LYS A 62 -5.91 -17.80 35.74
CA LYS A 62 -7.10 -18.56 36.16
C LYS A 62 -6.78 -20.00 36.56
N ALA A 63 -5.79 -20.64 35.96
CA ALA A 63 -5.33 -21.97 36.36
C ALA A 63 -4.63 -21.95 37.73
N LEU A 64 -3.77 -20.95 37.97
CA LEU A 64 -3.03 -20.79 39.23
C LEU A 64 -3.92 -20.32 40.40
N GLU A 65 -5.03 -19.63 40.13
CA GLU A 65 -6.07 -19.35 41.13
C GLU A 65 -6.79 -20.63 41.61
N LEU A 66 -6.84 -21.67 40.77
CA LEU A 66 -7.51 -22.94 41.07
C LEU A 66 -6.54 -23.98 41.65
N ASP A 67 -5.30 -24.02 41.16
CA ASP A 67 -4.23 -24.87 41.64
C ASP A 67 -2.86 -24.17 41.56
N PRO A 68 -2.37 -23.60 42.68
CA PRO A 68 -1.06 -22.98 42.77
C PRO A 68 0.13 -23.94 42.58
N THR A 69 -0.08 -25.26 42.53
CA THR A 69 1.02 -26.24 42.38
C THR A 69 1.37 -26.52 40.92
N LEU A 70 0.60 -25.97 39.97
CA LEU A 70 0.66 -26.33 38.56
C LEU A 70 1.83 -25.69 37.81
N LEU A 71 2.99 -26.35 37.83
CA LEU A 71 4.27 -25.87 37.25
C LEU A 71 4.16 -25.46 35.77
N GLN A 72 3.39 -26.20 34.97
CA GLN A 72 3.19 -25.89 33.55
C GLN A 72 2.60 -24.48 33.31
N ALA A 73 1.76 -23.99 34.23
CA ALA A 73 1.17 -22.66 34.14
C ALA A 73 2.21 -21.55 34.45
N TYR A 74 3.13 -21.78 35.39
CA TYR A 74 4.27 -20.86 35.63
C TYR A 74 5.20 -20.79 34.41
N ILE A 75 5.53 -21.94 33.81
CA ILE A 75 6.38 -22.00 32.60
C ILE A 75 5.75 -21.19 31.44
N LEU A 76 4.48 -21.46 31.12
CA LEU A 76 3.77 -20.79 30.02
C LEU A 76 3.56 -19.29 30.29
N LYS A 77 3.19 -18.91 31.51
CA LYS A 77 3.00 -17.50 31.91
C LYS A 77 4.30 -16.70 31.88
N GLY A 78 5.41 -17.26 32.38
CA GLY A 78 6.70 -16.59 32.32
C GLY A 78 7.22 -16.43 30.89
N ARG A 79 7.04 -17.45 30.03
CA ARG A 79 7.33 -17.34 28.58
C ARG A 79 6.50 -16.22 27.93
N ALA A 80 5.21 -16.16 28.23
CA ALA A 80 4.32 -15.11 27.73
C ALA A 80 4.71 -13.71 28.22
N PHE A 81 5.17 -13.54 29.47
CA PHE A 81 5.70 -12.25 29.94
C PHE A 81 7.03 -11.88 29.29
N SER A 82 7.94 -12.84 29.08
CA SER A 82 9.20 -12.60 28.38
C SER A 82 8.96 -12.11 26.94
N ALA A 83 8.07 -12.78 26.20
CA ALA A 83 7.68 -12.39 24.84
C ALA A 83 6.93 -11.04 24.78
N LEU A 84 6.23 -10.65 25.86
CA LEU A 84 5.63 -9.31 26.02
C LEU A 84 6.65 -8.23 26.46
N GLY A 85 7.95 -8.53 26.51
CA GLY A 85 9.01 -7.62 26.95
C GLY A 85 9.08 -7.39 28.47
N ARG A 86 8.22 -8.07 29.25
CA ARG A 86 8.11 -7.93 30.71
C ARG A 86 9.06 -8.89 31.42
N LYS A 87 10.37 -8.71 31.20
CA LYS A 87 11.43 -9.63 31.67
C LYS A 87 11.45 -9.81 33.20
N GLU A 88 11.17 -8.75 33.96
CA GLU A 88 11.15 -8.81 35.43
C GLU A 88 9.97 -9.63 35.96
N ASP A 89 8.78 -9.46 35.37
CA ASP A 89 7.60 -10.27 35.70
C ASP A 89 7.79 -11.75 35.31
N ALA A 90 8.46 -12.02 34.18
CA ALA A 90 8.79 -13.38 33.75
C ALA A 90 9.67 -14.09 34.78
N LEU A 91 10.75 -13.42 35.23
CA LEU A 91 11.66 -13.92 36.25
C LEU A 91 10.93 -14.19 37.57
N LEU A 92 10.10 -13.25 38.04
CA LEU A 92 9.35 -13.39 39.30
C LEU A 92 8.29 -14.52 39.24
N VAL A 93 7.71 -14.79 38.06
CA VAL A 93 6.82 -15.93 37.85
C VAL A 93 7.59 -17.26 37.85
N TRP A 94 8.74 -17.34 37.18
CA TRP A 94 9.55 -18.56 37.16
C TRP A 94 10.17 -18.88 38.53
N GLU A 95 10.59 -17.89 39.31
CA GLU A 95 11.12 -18.12 40.68
C GLU A 95 10.05 -18.71 41.59
N LYS A 96 8.81 -18.18 41.57
CA LYS A 96 7.68 -18.74 42.32
C LYS A 96 7.33 -20.17 41.89
N GLY A 97 7.39 -20.46 40.59
CA GLY A 97 7.19 -21.82 40.08
C GLY A 97 8.27 -22.79 40.55
N TYR A 98 9.52 -22.35 40.56
CA TYR A 98 10.65 -23.14 41.05
C TYR A 98 10.56 -23.42 42.57
N GLU A 99 10.19 -22.43 43.39
CA GLU A 99 9.93 -22.62 44.82
C GLU A 99 8.86 -23.70 45.08
N HIS A 100 7.75 -23.68 44.32
CA HIS A 100 6.71 -24.70 44.42
C HIS A 100 7.20 -26.08 43.98
N ALA A 101 8.02 -26.14 42.92
CA ALA A 101 8.60 -27.38 42.41
C ALA A 101 9.58 -28.05 43.38
N VAL A 102 10.36 -27.26 44.13
CA VAL A 102 11.32 -27.75 45.13
C VAL A 102 10.63 -28.25 46.41
N CYS A 103 9.47 -27.68 46.77
CA CYS A 103 8.73 -28.05 47.97
C CYS A 103 7.82 -29.28 47.82
N GLN A 104 7.72 -29.89 46.64
CA GLN A 104 6.82 -31.02 46.36
C GLN A 104 7.49 -32.10 45.49
N SER A 105 6.86 -33.27 45.37
CA SER A 105 7.30 -34.33 44.44
C SER A 105 6.92 -33.97 43.00
N ALA A 106 7.64 -33.01 42.42
CA ALA A 106 7.40 -32.47 41.08
C ALA A 106 7.88 -33.38 39.93
N ASP A 107 7.36 -33.14 38.73
CA ASP A 107 7.92 -33.69 37.48
C ASP A 107 9.32 -33.11 37.25
N LEU A 108 10.33 -33.98 37.33
CA LEU A 108 11.75 -33.66 37.14
C LEU A 108 12.01 -32.92 35.82
N LYS A 109 11.21 -33.19 34.77
CA LYS A 109 11.34 -32.52 33.48
C LYS A 109 10.98 -31.04 33.56
N GLN A 110 9.88 -30.71 34.24
CA GLN A 110 9.41 -29.33 34.41
C GLN A 110 10.29 -28.54 35.39
N LEU A 111 10.84 -29.20 36.41
CA LEU A 111 11.83 -28.60 37.32
C LEU A 111 13.10 -28.16 36.56
N LEU A 112 13.68 -29.04 35.74
CA LEU A 112 14.86 -28.73 34.92
C LEU A 112 14.57 -27.65 33.87
N GLU A 113 13.36 -27.61 33.30
CA GLU A 113 12.93 -26.56 32.38
C GLU A 113 12.82 -25.18 33.06
N LEU A 114 12.33 -25.12 34.31
CA LEU A 114 12.32 -23.90 35.12
C LEU A 114 13.74 -23.44 35.51
N GLU A 115 14.62 -24.38 35.88
CA GLU A 115 16.01 -24.08 36.24
C GLU A 115 16.78 -23.45 35.07
N GLU A 116 16.63 -23.99 33.86
CA GLU A 116 17.25 -23.44 32.64
C GLU A 116 16.71 -22.05 32.28
N LEU A 117 15.39 -21.84 32.36
CA LEU A 117 14.77 -20.53 32.10
C LEU A 117 15.26 -19.47 33.10
N LEU A 118 15.40 -19.84 34.39
CA LEU A 118 15.96 -18.96 35.42
C LEU A 118 17.45 -18.66 35.19
N ARG A 119 18.23 -19.63 34.71
CA ARG A 119 19.65 -19.44 34.39
C ARG A 119 19.84 -18.41 33.27
N ILE A 120 19.09 -18.56 32.17
CA ILE A 120 19.11 -17.62 31.03
C ILE A 120 18.69 -16.22 31.48
N ALA A 121 17.54 -16.11 32.18
CA ALA A 121 17.02 -14.82 32.64
C ALA A 121 17.97 -14.07 33.60
N LYS A 122 18.74 -14.82 34.42
CA LYS A 122 19.73 -14.23 35.34
C LYS A 122 21.02 -13.82 34.63
N GLN A 123 21.44 -14.50 33.57
CA GLN A 123 22.56 -14.06 32.73
C GLN A 123 22.23 -12.72 32.02
N GLU A 124 21.05 -12.58 31.41
CA GLU A 124 20.64 -11.31 30.78
C GLU A 124 20.62 -10.12 31.75
N ARG A 125 20.35 -10.37 33.03
CA ARG A 125 20.35 -9.35 34.09
C ARG A 125 21.76 -8.90 34.51
N SER A 126 22.78 -9.73 34.30
CA SER A 126 24.18 -9.36 34.58
C SER A 126 24.73 -8.39 33.51
N VAL A 127 24.43 -8.64 32.24
CA VAL A 127 24.87 -7.83 31.09
C VAL A 127 24.24 -6.43 31.08
N THR A 128 23.05 -6.27 31.66
CA THR A 128 22.37 -4.96 31.76
C THR A 128 22.87 -4.09 32.93
N HIS A 129 23.57 -4.64 33.92
CA HIS A 129 24.12 -3.88 35.04
C HIS A 129 25.51 -3.26 34.78
N GLU A 130 26.27 -3.74 33.80
CA GLU A 130 27.57 -3.12 33.43
C GLU A 130 27.43 -1.87 32.54
N ASN A 131 26.28 -1.67 31.89
CA ASN A 131 26.06 -0.54 30.96
C ASN A 131 25.33 0.68 31.54
N ASN A 132 24.88 0.64 32.81
CA ASN A 132 24.13 1.74 33.45
C ASN A 132 24.81 2.22 34.75
N GLY A 133 26.05 2.69 34.63
CA GLY A 133 26.93 2.99 35.77
C GLY A 133 27.67 4.33 35.73
N MET A 134 27.12 5.38 35.08
CA MET A 134 27.79 6.69 35.07
C MET A 134 26.84 7.90 34.99
N GLU A 135 26.09 8.15 36.07
CA GLU A 135 25.64 9.51 36.40
C GLU A 135 25.52 9.68 37.93
N SER A 136 25.56 10.93 38.41
CA SER A 136 26.17 11.23 39.72
C SER A 136 25.26 11.84 40.78
N MET A 137 25.61 11.52 42.05
CA MET A 137 25.69 12.43 43.21
C MET A 137 24.52 12.47 44.24
N SER A 138 24.92 12.78 45.49
CA SER A 138 24.15 12.89 46.75
C SER A 138 23.70 11.56 47.40
N SER A 139 23.78 11.36 48.72
CA SER A 139 24.48 12.10 49.81
C SER A 139 24.45 11.29 51.13
N LEU A 140 25.42 11.52 52.04
CA LEU A 140 25.43 11.11 53.47
C LEU A 140 25.54 9.57 53.71
N SER A 141 26.18 9.04 54.76
CA SER A 141 26.95 9.63 55.88
C SER A 141 27.70 8.51 56.64
N GLU A 142 28.86 8.83 57.25
CA GLU A 142 29.51 8.08 58.36
C GLU A 142 29.96 6.62 58.09
N SER A 143 31.01 6.05 58.70
CA SER A 143 32.12 6.52 59.53
C SER A 143 33.25 5.48 59.44
N GLY A 144 34.54 5.82 59.69
CA GLY A 144 35.61 4.82 59.55
C GLY A 144 37.05 5.34 59.65
N SER A 145 37.48 5.58 60.88
CA SER A 145 38.85 5.87 61.33
C SER A 145 40.05 5.23 60.60
N GLY A 146 41.14 6.01 60.46
CA GLY A 146 42.48 5.54 60.82
C GLY A 146 43.56 5.51 59.70
N PRO A 147 44.86 5.70 60.03
CA PRO A 147 45.70 6.56 59.19
C PRO A 147 47.11 6.02 58.81
N HIS A 148 47.78 6.80 57.95
CA HIS A 148 49.21 6.71 57.55
C HIS A 148 49.54 5.54 56.57
N SER A 149 50.55 5.62 55.69
CA SER A 149 51.78 6.45 55.72
C SER A 149 52.38 6.74 54.31
N ASN A 150 53.44 7.54 54.28
CA ASN A 150 54.18 8.03 53.09
C ASN A 150 54.75 6.92 52.18
N GLY A 151 54.91 7.21 50.87
CA GLY A 151 55.47 6.26 49.88
C GLY A 151 56.05 6.93 48.62
N THR A 152 57.03 7.81 48.82
CA THR A 152 57.78 8.59 47.81
C THR A 152 58.28 7.87 46.54
N TYR A 153 58.42 8.69 45.49
CA TYR A 153 59.56 8.78 44.53
C TYR A 153 59.52 8.12 43.12
N LYS A 154 59.46 9.05 42.14
CA LYS A 154 60.43 9.29 41.05
C LYS A 154 60.45 8.41 39.77
N SER A 155 60.14 9.11 38.67
CA SER A 155 61.09 9.50 37.60
C SER A 155 61.01 8.81 36.24
N GLN A 156 60.85 9.66 35.20
CA GLN A 156 61.54 9.62 33.90
C GLN A 156 61.25 8.42 32.96
N ASN A 157 61.17 8.59 31.63
CA ASN A 157 61.79 9.64 30.81
C ASN A 157 60.97 10.10 29.58
N LYS A 158 61.27 11.34 29.17
CA LYS A 158 61.09 11.97 27.85
C LYS A 158 61.84 11.21 26.72
N LEU A 159 61.77 11.49 25.41
CA LEU A 159 61.47 12.73 24.63
C LEU A 159 61.28 12.43 23.12
N SER A 160 60.92 13.47 22.35
CA SER A 160 61.12 13.72 20.90
C SER A 160 60.38 12.83 19.89
N ASP A 161 59.53 13.35 18.99
CA ASP A 161 59.68 14.46 18.01
C ASP A 161 60.62 14.13 16.84
N GLU A 162 60.08 13.99 15.62
CA GLU A 162 60.23 15.04 14.59
C GLU A 162 59.35 14.81 13.34
N SER A 163 59.26 15.86 12.51
CA SER A 163 58.31 16.04 11.41
C SER A 163 58.85 15.63 10.04
N LYS A 164 57.95 15.49 9.05
CA LYS A 164 58.25 15.91 7.66
C LYS A 164 57.01 16.25 6.83
N LEU A 165 56.98 17.50 6.37
CA LEU A 165 56.14 17.99 5.28
C LEU A 165 56.77 17.66 3.93
N CYS A 166 55.95 17.39 2.91
CA CYS A 166 56.23 17.74 1.52
C CYS A 166 54.90 17.94 0.77
N SER A 167 54.80 19.08 0.11
CA SER A 167 53.77 19.46 -0.86
C SER A 167 54.42 19.57 -2.25
N GLU A 168 53.70 19.28 -3.34
CA GLU A 168 53.57 20.16 -4.51
C GLU A 168 52.81 19.52 -5.69
N SER A 169 52.17 20.37 -6.50
CA SER A 169 51.66 20.18 -7.88
C SER A 169 50.74 18.97 -8.15
N GLY A 170 49.55 19.12 -8.78
CA GLY A 170 48.98 20.26 -9.50
C GLY A 170 49.23 20.16 -10.99
N ASP A 171 48.20 19.74 -11.73
CA ASP A 171 48.11 19.94 -13.18
C ASP A 171 46.64 20.10 -13.58
N SER A 172 46.38 21.15 -14.35
CA SER A 172 45.06 21.54 -14.87
C SER A 172 45.06 21.43 -16.39
N PHE A 173 44.05 20.80 -16.97
CA PHE A 173 43.75 20.95 -18.39
C PHE A 173 42.28 21.31 -18.61
N GLU A 174 42.06 22.28 -19.49
CA GLU A 174 40.81 22.96 -19.74
C GLU A 174 40.57 23.01 -21.27
N PHE A 175 39.30 23.19 -21.67
CA PHE A 175 38.82 23.43 -23.04
C PHE A 175 38.98 22.33 -24.11
N HIS A 176 37.85 21.91 -24.70
CA HIS A 176 37.32 22.67 -25.84
C HIS A 176 35.81 22.48 -26.04
N SER A 177 35.14 23.60 -26.38
CA SER A 177 33.79 23.65 -26.91
C SER A 177 33.81 23.52 -28.44
N GLY A 178 32.71 23.02 -29.03
CA GLY A 178 32.56 22.92 -30.48
C GLY A 178 31.13 22.61 -30.92
N SER A 179 30.39 23.65 -31.31
CA SER A 179 29.11 23.55 -32.01
C SER A 179 29.32 23.70 -33.52
N VAL A 180 28.79 22.79 -34.35
CA VAL A 180 28.41 23.09 -35.75
C VAL A 180 27.16 22.29 -36.16
N ASP A 181 26.15 23.07 -36.54
CA ASP A 181 25.03 22.89 -37.47
C ASP A 181 24.59 21.53 -38.06
N ASN A 182 23.25 21.38 -38.03
CA ASN A 182 22.34 21.02 -39.12
C ASN A 182 22.89 20.34 -40.39
N LEU A 183 22.24 19.23 -40.76
CA LEU A 183 21.80 19.05 -42.15
C LEU A 183 20.57 18.13 -42.23
N ASP A 184 19.48 18.65 -42.79
CA ASP A 184 18.36 17.86 -43.29
C ASP A 184 18.85 16.81 -44.30
N LEU A 185 18.23 15.62 -44.30
CA LEU A 185 17.98 14.96 -45.58
C LEU A 185 16.67 14.15 -45.57
N ARG A 186 15.72 14.69 -46.31
CA ARG A 186 14.42 14.15 -46.66
C ARG A 186 14.59 13.12 -47.79
N ASN A 187 13.94 11.95 -47.66
CA ASN A 187 13.40 11.05 -48.71
C ASN A 187 13.28 9.64 -48.08
N GLY A 188 12.17 8.90 -48.20
CA GLY A 188 11.03 9.07 -49.09
C GLY A 188 11.17 8.22 -50.35
N PHE A 189 11.00 6.90 -50.20
CA PHE A 189 10.64 6.01 -51.29
C PHE A 189 9.57 5.03 -50.84
N SER A 190 8.45 5.04 -51.55
CA SER A 190 7.52 3.91 -51.59
C SER A 190 8.12 2.78 -52.43
N ASP A 191 7.68 1.55 -52.19
CA ASP A 191 7.11 0.82 -53.32
C ASP A 191 5.99 -0.13 -52.89
N LYS A 192 5.04 -0.31 -53.81
CA LYS A 192 3.89 -1.22 -53.65
C LYS A 192 4.20 -2.56 -54.30
N ALA A 193 3.74 -3.64 -53.68
CA ALA A 193 3.37 -4.84 -54.40
C ALA A 193 2.06 -5.39 -53.82
N THR A 194 0.95 -5.04 -54.45
CA THR A 194 -0.34 -5.73 -54.30
C THR A 194 -0.38 -6.91 -55.26
N GLU A 195 -0.84 -8.08 -54.81
CA GLU A 195 -1.76 -8.89 -55.62
C GLU A 195 -2.56 -9.88 -54.74
N ASN A 196 -3.87 -9.96 -55.03
CA ASN A 196 -4.79 -10.92 -54.42
C ASN A 196 -4.80 -12.21 -55.26
N THR A 197 -5.19 -13.33 -54.65
CA THR A 197 -6.22 -14.19 -55.26
C THR A 197 -6.89 -15.12 -54.24
N ASN A 198 -8.21 -15.24 -54.34
CA ASN A 198 -9.04 -16.16 -53.56
C ASN A 198 -8.96 -17.58 -54.12
N PHE A 199 -9.37 -18.60 -53.36
CA PHE A 199 -10.48 -19.47 -53.78
C PHE A 199 -11.10 -20.25 -52.61
N ASP A 200 -12.44 -20.31 -52.59
CA ASP A 200 -13.24 -21.15 -51.70
C ASP A 200 -13.24 -22.63 -52.13
N GLY A 201 -13.59 -23.53 -51.21
CA GLY A 201 -13.79 -24.96 -51.49
C GLY A 201 -14.38 -25.75 -50.32
N GLN A 202 -15.70 -25.66 -50.13
CA GLN A 202 -16.47 -26.48 -49.17
C GLN A 202 -16.44 -27.99 -49.54
N MET A 203 -16.67 -28.88 -48.57
CA MET A 203 -17.75 -29.88 -48.65
C MET A 203 -18.04 -30.55 -47.28
N ASN A 204 -19.33 -30.51 -46.95
CA ASN A 204 -20.13 -31.29 -45.99
C ASN A 204 -19.98 -32.84 -46.13
N GLU A 205 -20.50 -33.75 -45.28
CA GLU A 205 -21.34 -33.68 -44.05
C GLU A 205 -21.39 -35.04 -43.32
N SER A 206 -21.72 -35.03 -42.00
CA SER A 206 -22.52 -36.05 -41.27
C SER A 206 -21.91 -37.46 -41.08
N HIS A 207 -22.27 -38.35 -40.15
CA HIS A 207 -23.34 -38.52 -39.11
C HIS A 207 -22.82 -39.62 -38.11
N ASP A 208 -23.26 -39.84 -36.86
CA ASP A 208 -24.01 -39.06 -35.84
C ASP A 208 -24.00 -39.82 -34.48
N ILE A 209 -24.48 -39.20 -33.38
CA ILE A 209 -25.17 -39.85 -32.20
C ILE A 209 -24.34 -40.77 -31.25
N VAL A 210 -24.42 -40.76 -29.90
CA VAL A 210 -25.09 -39.93 -28.84
C VAL A 210 -24.55 -40.35 -27.43
N ASP A 211 -24.67 -39.49 -26.40
CA ASP A 211 -24.77 -39.69 -24.92
C ASP A 211 -24.17 -40.94 -24.18
N LYS A 212 -23.82 -40.94 -22.88
CA LYS A 212 -23.68 -39.94 -21.78
C LYS A 212 -22.97 -40.63 -20.59
N LEU A 213 -22.46 -39.82 -19.65
CA LEU A 213 -22.43 -40.00 -18.17
C LEU A 213 -22.47 -41.45 -17.60
N SER A 214 -21.55 -41.84 -16.72
CA SER A 214 -21.67 -41.47 -15.30
C SER A 214 -20.48 -41.94 -14.43
N TYR A 215 -20.04 -41.03 -13.55
CA TYR A 215 -19.83 -41.15 -12.09
C TYR A 215 -19.34 -42.43 -11.39
N GLU A 216 -18.67 -42.16 -10.25
CA GLU A 216 -18.40 -43.03 -9.08
C GLU A 216 -17.39 -44.17 -9.28
N SER A 217 -16.53 -44.55 -8.32
CA SER A 217 -15.80 -43.96 -7.18
C SER A 217 -15.25 -45.16 -6.37
N ASP A 218 -14.45 -44.90 -5.33
CA ASP A 218 -14.04 -45.86 -4.29
C ASP A 218 -13.08 -47.01 -4.70
N SER A 219 -12.24 -47.57 -3.81
CA SER A 219 -11.59 -47.03 -2.61
C SER A 219 -10.41 -47.97 -2.21
N CYS A 220 -9.71 -47.62 -1.13
CA CYS A 220 -8.64 -48.34 -0.39
C CYS A 220 -8.84 -49.89 -0.26
N SER A 221 -7.87 -50.74 0.09
CA SER A 221 -6.80 -50.65 1.11
C SER A 221 -5.89 -51.92 1.05
N ASP A 222 -4.56 -51.82 1.16
CA ASP A 222 -3.71 -52.19 2.33
C ASP A 222 -3.29 -53.67 2.55
N PHE A 223 -2.03 -53.84 3.02
CA PHE A 223 -1.40 -55.00 3.74
C PHE A 223 -1.32 -56.38 3.00
N SER A 224 -0.37 -57.30 3.25
CA SER A 224 0.86 -57.37 4.07
C SER A 224 1.68 -58.63 3.72
N ASP A 225 3.01 -58.56 3.90
CA ASP A 225 3.98 -59.61 4.32
C ASP A 225 4.17 -61.00 3.64
N THR A 226 5.46 -61.36 3.60
CA THR A 226 6.25 -62.60 3.35
C THR A 226 5.71 -63.95 3.90
N PRO A 227 6.24 -65.17 3.56
CA PRO A 227 7.65 -65.50 3.18
C PRO A 227 7.91 -66.63 2.14
N GLU A 228 9.20 -66.99 1.95
CA GLU A 228 9.75 -68.03 1.02
C GLU A 228 9.44 -69.51 1.39
N PRO A 229 9.78 -70.51 0.54
CA PRO A 229 11.13 -71.14 0.64
C PRO A 229 11.79 -71.74 -0.64
N CYS A 230 13.12 -71.54 -0.72
CA CYS A 230 14.23 -72.32 -1.31
C CYS A 230 14.05 -73.67 -2.07
N SER A 231 14.88 -73.93 -3.12
CA SER A 231 15.84 -75.09 -3.12
C SER A 231 16.84 -75.21 -4.31
N LYS A 232 18.14 -75.44 -3.95
CA LYS A 232 19.19 -76.31 -4.57
C LYS A 232 19.72 -76.10 -6.02
N LEU A 233 20.95 -76.51 -6.41
CA LEU A 233 22.30 -76.60 -5.77
C LEU A 233 23.35 -77.07 -6.82
N SER A 234 24.64 -76.77 -6.59
CA SER A 234 25.91 -77.37 -7.12
C SER A 234 26.75 -76.46 -8.04
N MET A 235 28.09 -76.54 -8.12
CA MET A 235 29.21 -76.74 -7.17
C MET A 235 30.50 -76.83 -8.02
N ILE A 236 31.60 -76.16 -7.61
CA ILE A 236 33.02 -76.63 -7.58
C ILE A 236 33.96 -75.44 -7.32
N CYS A 237 35.07 -75.68 -6.61
CA CYS A 237 35.95 -74.68 -5.98
C CYS A 237 37.16 -74.28 -6.85
N SER A 238 37.77 -73.10 -6.61
CA SER A 238 39.00 -72.95 -5.78
C SER A 238 39.91 -71.72 -6.07
N SER A 239 40.43 -71.16 -4.97
CA SER A 239 41.74 -70.46 -4.77
C SER A 239 42.16 -69.14 -5.47
N SER A 240 42.35 -68.14 -4.60
CA SER A 240 43.57 -67.32 -4.38
C SER A 240 43.96 -66.08 -5.21
N SER A 241 43.98 -64.96 -4.48
CA SER A 241 45.06 -63.96 -4.34
C SER A 241 45.36 -62.89 -5.41
N ASN A 242 45.16 -61.65 -4.95
CA ASN A 242 46.12 -60.52 -4.97
C ASN A 242 46.33 -59.62 -6.21
N THR A 243 46.03 -58.34 -5.93
CA THR A 243 46.85 -57.13 -6.16
C THR A 243 46.95 -56.43 -7.53
N THR A 244 46.59 -55.13 -7.46
CA THR A 244 47.30 -53.94 -7.99
C THR A 244 47.21 -53.54 -9.46
N GLU A 245 46.64 -52.34 -9.62
CA GLU A 245 47.22 -51.17 -10.31
C GLU A 245 47.27 -51.06 -11.86
N SER A 246 46.25 -50.35 -12.34
CA SER A 246 46.40 -48.95 -12.81
C SER A 246 46.69 -48.61 -14.28
N SER A 247 46.08 -47.49 -14.69
CA SER A 247 46.46 -46.62 -15.81
C SER A 247 46.18 -47.21 -17.22
N SER A 248 45.84 -46.44 -18.27
CA SER A 248 46.03 -45.01 -18.51
C SER A 248 45.17 -44.45 -19.68
N LYS A 249 44.84 -43.15 -19.60
CA LYS A 249 44.70 -42.13 -20.66
C LYS A 249 44.07 -42.48 -22.05
N LEU A 250 42.79 -42.12 -22.19
CA LEU A 250 42.25 -41.02 -23.02
C LEU A 250 42.68 -40.85 -24.51
N SER A 251 41.71 -40.89 -25.46
CA SER A 251 41.69 -40.03 -26.68
C SER A 251 40.36 -40.05 -27.49
N TYR A 252 39.53 -39.01 -27.30
CA TYR A 252 38.71 -38.24 -28.27
C TYR A 252 37.72 -38.82 -29.32
N LYS A 253 36.57 -38.11 -29.39
CA LYS A 253 35.70 -37.75 -30.56
C LYS A 253 34.83 -38.86 -31.20
N THR A 254 33.56 -38.64 -31.58
CA THR A 254 32.56 -37.54 -31.36
C THR A 254 31.16 -38.12 -31.66
N ASP A 255 30.09 -37.68 -30.99
CA ASP A 255 28.89 -37.08 -31.63
C ASP A 255 27.70 -36.88 -30.68
N ILE A 256 26.72 -36.08 -31.12
CA ILE A 256 25.77 -35.32 -30.31
C ILE A 256 24.33 -35.84 -30.49
N ARG A 257 23.63 -36.04 -29.36
CA ARG A 257 22.17 -35.90 -29.09
C ARG A 257 21.81 -36.75 -27.86
N ASN A 258 21.06 -36.30 -26.86
CA ASN A 258 20.39 -35.03 -26.58
C ASN A 258 20.69 -34.64 -25.11
N ASP A 259 20.46 -33.39 -24.71
CA ASP A 259 19.90 -33.03 -23.39
C ASP A 259 19.71 -31.51 -23.31
N ILE A 260 18.45 -31.05 -23.36
CA ILE A 260 18.04 -29.66 -23.11
C ILE A 260 17.06 -29.68 -21.92
N ILE A 261 17.56 -30.06 -20.74
CA ILE A 261 16.89 -29.89 -19.43
C ILE A 261 17.95 -29.71 -18.31
N ASP A 262 18.76 -28.65 -18.34
CA ASP A 262 19.48 -28.18 -17.13
C ASP A 262 19.98 -26.72 -17.23
N GLU A 263 19.09 -25.75 -17.45
CA GLU A 263 19.45 -24.30 -17.45
C GLU A 263 19.14 -23.57 -16.12
N ALA A 264 18.57 -24.28 -15.13
CA ALA A 264 18.23 -23.73 -13.81
C ALA A 264 19.36 -23.85 -12.75
N LYS A 265 20.63 -23.96 -13.17
CA LYS A 265 21.79 -24.10 -12.26
C LYS A 265 22.97 -23.18 -12.61
N ARG A 266 22.78 -21.85 -12.56
CA ARG A 266 23.89 -20.91 -12.33
C ARG A 266 24.32 -20.86 -10.85
N ASN A 267 24.59 -22.03 -10.25
CA ASN A 267 25.39 -22.09 -9.03
C ASN A 267 26.86 -21.89 -9.42
N LYS A 268 27.41 -20.70 -9.16
CA LYS A 268 28.87 -20.48 -9.22
C LYS A 268 29.53 -21.52 -8.30
N LYS A 269 30.36 -22.41 -8.87
CA LYS A 269 31.10 -23.43 -8.12
C LYS A 269 31.86 -22.76 -6.98
N PHE A 270 31.60 -23.19 -5.75
CA PHE A 270 32.37 -22.75 -4.59
C PHE A 270 33.86 -23.06 -4.80
N CYS A 271 34.69 -22.01 -4.89
CA CYS A 271 36.14 -22.11 -5.08
C CYS A 271 36.83 -21.17 -4.10
N VAL A 272 37.65 -21.70 -3.19
CA VAL A 272 38.49 -20.90 -2.28
C VAL A 272 39.87 -20.72 -2.89
N ALA A 273 40.41 -19.51 -2.80
CA ALA A 273 41.73 -19.18 -3.33
C ALA A 273 42.86 -19.56 -2.34
N ARG A 274 43.92 -20.17 -2.89
CA ARG A 274 45.22 -20.54 -2.26
C ARG A 274 45.20 -21.58 -1.14
N ILE A 275 45.51 -22.81 -1.55
CA ILE A 275 46.02 -23.90 -0.71
C ILE A 275 47.36 -23.49 -0.06
N SER A 276 47.46 -23.59 1.28
CA SER A 276 48.71 -23.30 1.99
C SER A 276 49.71 -24.46 1.84
N LYS A 277 51.01 -24.15 1.73
CA LYS A 277 52.05 -25.19 1.84
C LYS A 277 52.43 -25.39 3.31
N SER A 278 52.34 -26.65 3.74
CA SER A 278 52.74 -27.21 5.05
C SER A 278 51.77 -27.09 6.23
N LYS A 279 50.63 -27.80 6.17
CA LYS A 279 50.24 -28.80 7.20
C LYS A 279 49.13 -29.74 6.69
N SER A 280 49.46 -31.03 6.58
CA SER A 280 48.53 -32.18 6.42
C SER A 280 47.49 -32.16 5.28
N ILE A 281 47.77 -32.99 4.26
CA ILE A 281 46.88 -33.38 3.14
C ILE A 281 45.48 -33.88 3.59
N SER A 282 45.29 -34.23 4.88
CA SER A 282 44.02 -34.69 5.45
C SER A 282 42.97 -33.59 5.65
N VAL A 283 43.37 -32.36 6.00
CA VAL A 283 42.41 -31.25 6.24
C VAL A 283 41.93 -30.70 4.91
N ASP A 284 42.84 -30.38 3.98
CA ASP A 284 42.51 -29.89 2.63
C ASP A 284 41.57 -30.85 1.88
N PHE A 285 41.77 -32.16 2.00
CA PHE A 285 40.89 -33.16 1.40
C PHE A 285 39.50 -33.20 2.07
N ARG A 286 39.43 -33.13 3.40
CA ARG A 286 38.15 -33.06 4.12
C ARG A 286 37.40 -31.77 3.79
N LEU A 287 38.10 -30.63 3.74
CA LEU A 287 37.55 -29.34 3.35
C LEU A 287 36.97 -29.41 1.92
N SER A 288 37.77 -29.88 0.96
CA SER A 288 37.35 -30.07 -0.44
C SER A 288 36.14 -31.01 -0.57
N ARG A 289 36.08 -32.07 0.24
CA ARG A 289 34.94 -32.99 0.29
C ARG A 289 33.70 -32.34 0.89
N GLY A 290 33.83 -31.59 1.98
CA GLY A 290 32.73 -30.83 2.59
C GLY A 290 32.14 -29.82 1.60
N ILE A 291 33.01 -29.08 0.92
CA ILE A 291 32.65 -28.15 -0.18
C ILE A 291 31.89 -28.87 -1.30
N ALA A 292 32.38 -30.04 -1.75
CA ALA A 292 31.69 -30.84 -2.75
C ALA A 292 30.30 -31.27 -2.26
N GLN A 293 30.15 -31.67 -0.99
CA GLN A 293 28.84 -32.00 -0.41
C GLN A 293 27.90 -30.78 -0.34
N VAL A 294 28.39 -29.56 -0.08
CA VAL A 294 27.57 -28.33 -0.20
C VAL A 294 27.09 -28.13 -1.64
N ASN A 295 28.00 -28.22 -2.61
CA ASN A 295 27.68 -28.06 -4.04
C ASN A 295 26.71 -29.17 -4.55
N GLU A 296 26.73 -30.36 -3.94
CA GLU A 296 25.81 -31.48 -4.21
C GLU A 296 24.46 -31.36 -3.46
N GLY A 297 24.25 -30.32 -2.64
CA GLY A 297 23.03 -30.14 -1.84
C GLY A 297 22.94 -31.02 -0.58
N LYS A 298 24.00 -31.75 -0.23
CA LYS A 298 24.06 -32.70 0.89
C LYS A 298 24.51 -32.01 2.18
N TYR A 299 23.77 -30.97 2.59
CA TYR A 299 24.19 -30.03 3.64
C TYR A 299 24.49 -30.71 4.99
N THR A 300 23.68 -31.68 5.42
CA THR A 300 23.93 -32.44 6.66
C THR A 300 25.26 -33.21 6.66
N HIS A 301 25.64 -33.76 5.51
CA HIS A 301 26.92 -34.47 5.34
C HIS A 301 28.08 -33.47 5.25
N ALA A 302 27.88 -32.32 4.60
CA ALA A 302 28.85 -31.24 4.59
C ALA A 302 29.14 -30.73 6.01
N ILE A 303 28.09 -30.43 6.79
CA ILE A 303 28.18 -30.00 8.20
C ILE A 303 28.97 -31.01 9.02
N SER A 304 28.61 -32.30 8.95
CA SER A 304 29.36 -33.36 9.67
C SER A 304 30.84 -33.45 9.28
N ILE A 305 31.20 -33.14 8.02
CA ILE A 305 32.59 -33.08 7.58
C ILE A 305 33.30 -31.84 8.12
N PHE A 306 32.65 -30.68 8.12
CA PHE A 306 33.20 -29.45 8.70
C PHE A 306 33.33 -29.54 10.22
N ASP A 307 32.36 -30.15 10.92
CA ASP A 307 32.43 -30.44 12.36
C ASP A 307 33.66 -31.28 12.73
N GLN A 308 34.07 -32.22 11.88
CA GLN A 308 35.30 -33.00 12.09
C GLN A 308 36.56 -32.13 11.99
N ILE A 309 36.57 -31.11 11.12
CA ILE A 309 37.66 -30.14 11.02
C ILE A 309 37.63 -29.19 12.22
N LEU A 310 36.45 -28.68 12.57
CA LEU A 310 36.24 -27.72 13.67
C LEU A 310 36.40 -28.35 15.06
N LYS A 311 36.38 -29.68 15.16
CA LYS A 311 36.78 -30.42 16.36
C LYS A 311 38.31 -30.50 16.53
N GLU A 312 39.07 -30.41 15.43
CA GLU A 312 40.54 -30.36 15.43
C GLU A 312 41.06 -28.91 15.58
N ASP A 313 40.41 -27.95 14.92
CA ASP A 313 40.66 -26.51 15.03
C ASP A 313 39.32 -25.73 15.00
N PRO A 314 38.76 -25.35 16.18
CA PRO A 314 37.49 -24.64 16.30
C PRO A 314 37.43 -23.28 15.60
N THR A 315 38.59 -22.73 15.22
CA THR A 315 38.75 -21.40 14.63
C THR A 315 39.07 -21.44 13.14
N TYR A 316 39.14 -22.62 12.51
CA TYR A 316 39.55 -22.78 11.11
C TYR A 316 38.60 -22.05 10.12
N PRO A 317 39.00 -20.91 9.51
CA PRO A 317 38.06 -20.01 8.84
C PRO A 317 37.31 -20.64 7.67
N GLU A 318 37.99 -21.44 6.85
CA GLU A 318 37.39 -22.04 5.65
C GLU A 318 36.36 -23.13 6.00
N ALA A 319 36.53 -23.82 7.13
CA ALA A 319 35.54 -24.80 7.61
C ALA A 319 34.35 -24.12 8.29
N LEU A 320 34.57 -22.99 8.99
CA LEU A 320 33.50 -22.13 9.51
C LEU A 320 32.67 -21.54 8.35
N ILE A 321 33.31 -21.00 7.31
CA ILE A 321 32.63 -20.50 6.10
C ILE A 321 31.88 -21.65 5.40
N GLY A 322 32.50 -22.83 5.28
CA GLY A 322 31.87 -24.02 4.67
C GLY A 322 30.62 -24.47 5.44
N ARG A 323 30.71 -24.57 6.77
CA ARG A 323 29.59 -24.99 7.64
C ARG A 323 28.48 -23.93 7.69
N GLY A 324 28.84 -22.66 7.86
CA GLY A 324 27.89 -21.54 7.79
C GLY A 324 27.16 -21.46 6.46
N THR A 325 27.85 -21.75 5.34
CA THR A 325 27.21 -21.83 4.01
C THR A 325 26.21 -22.98 3.94
N ALA A 326 26.51 -24.15 4.52
CA ALA A 326 25.59 -25.27 4.60
C ALA A 326 24.35 -24.96 5.47
N TYR A 327 24.54 -24.31 6.63
CA TYR A 327 23.43 -23.82 7.47
C TYR A 327 22.55 -22.81 6.73
N ALA A 328 23.15 -21.85 6.01
CA ALA A 328 22.40 -20.87 5.23
C ALA A 328 21.51 -21.53 4.15
N PHE A 329 22.01 -22.57 3.46
CA PHE A 329 21.22 -23.35 2.51
C PHE A 329 20.12 -24.22 3.17
N GLN A 330 20.26 -24.56 4.46
CA GLN A 330 19.19 -25.16 5.26
C GLN A 330 18.21 -24.14 5.85
N ARG A 331 18.41 -22.84 5.59
CA ARG A 331 17.70 -21.69 6.20
C ARG A 331 17.93 -21.52 7.70
N GLU A 332 18.99 -22.12 8.26
CA GLU A 332 19.47 -21.87 9.63
C GLU A 332 20.36 -20.61 9.62
N LEU A 333 19.76 -19.45 9.35
CA LEU A 333 20.47 -18.21 9.05
C LEU A 333 21.24 -17.65 10.25
N GLU A 334 20.72 -17.78 11.46
CA GLU A 334 21.37 -17.37 12.70
C GLU A 334 22.61 -18.22 12.99
N ALA A 335 22.52 -19.55 12.77
CA ALA A 335 23.66 -20.46 12.88
C ALA A 335 24.74 -20.14 11.83
N ALA A 336 24.32 -19.83 10.61
CA ALA A 336 25.22 -19.38 9.55
C ALA A 336 25.95 -18.08 9.92
N ILE A 337 25.22 -17.06 10.41
CA ILE A 337 25.77 -15.77 10.86
C ILE A 337 26.76 -15.96 12.02
N ALA A 338 26.47 -16.86 12.96
CA ALA A 338 27.37 -17.17 14.06
C ALA A 338 28.70 -17.78 13.57
N ASP A 339 28.66 -18.71 12.62
CA ASP A 339 29.87 -19.30 12.04
C ASP A 339 30.65 -18.32 11.16
N PHE A 340 29.98 -17.51 10.33
CA PHE A 340 30.66 -16.47 9.56
C PHE A 340 31.29 -15.41 10.47
N THR A 341 30.67 -15.08 11.60
CA THR A 341 31.23 -14.15 12.58
C THR A 341 32.49 -14.72 13.21
N LYS A 342 32.49 -15.99 13.64
CA LYS A 342 33.73 -16.66 14.11
C LYS A 342 34.82 -16.73 13.04
N ALA A 343 34.45 -16.91 11.77
CA ALA A 343 35.41 -16.90 10.67
C ALA A 343 36.07 -15.53 10.49
N ILE A 344 35.30 -14.45 10.66
CA ILE A 344 35.78 -13.06 10.63
C ILE A 344 36.63 -12.73 11.87
N GLU A 345 36.25 -13.21 13.05
CA GLU A 345 37.04 -13.03 14.29
C GLU A 345 38.40 -13.74 14.21
N SER A 346 38.43 -14.95 13.63
CA SER A 346 39.64 -15.73 13.39
C SER A 346 40.51 -15.14 12.28
N ASN A 347 39.90 -14.70 11.18
CA ASN A 347 40.57 -14.05 10.06
C ASN A 347 39.76 -12.85 9.53
N PRO A 348 40.05 -11.62 10.01
CA PRO A 348 39.36 -10.42 9.55
C PRO A 348 39.51 -10.11 8.06
N SER A 349 40.51 -10.71 7.39
CA SER A 349 40.74 -10.57 5.95
C SER A 349 39.97 -11.58 5.08
N ALA A 350 39.11 -12.41 5.68
CA ALA A 350 38.29 -13.38 4.95
C ALA A 350 37.08 -12.71 4.25
N GLY A 351 37.32 -12.06 3.10
CA GLY A 351 36.29 -11.36 2.33
C GLY A 351 35.04 -12.20 2.01
N GLU A 352 35.18 -13.50 1.75
CA GLU A 352 34.05 -14.42 1.54
C GLU A 352 33.17 -14.55 2.80
N ALA A 353 33.74 -14.52 4.01
CA ALA A 353 32.97 -14.58 5.25
C ALA A 353 32.12 -13.31 5.43
N TRP A 354 32.68 -12.14 5.15
CA TRP A 354 31.95 -10.87 5.12
C TRP A 354 30.79 -10.92 4.11
N LYS A 355 31.05 -11.33 2.87
CA LYS A 355 30.01 -11.47 1.83
C LYS A 355 28.88 -12.39 2.27
N ARG A 356 29.22 -13.58 2.78
CA ARG A 356 28.24 -14.60 3.19
C ARG A 356 27.43 -14.18 4.41
N ARG A 357 28.05 -13.51 5.38
CA ARG A 357 27.32 -12.93 6.52
C ARG A 357 26.37 -11.83 6.07
N GLY A 358 26.80 -10.96 5.17
CA GLY A 358 25.94 -9.95 4.55
C GLY A 358 24.72 -10.54 3.83
N GLN A 359 24.92 -11.59 3.04
CA GLN A 359 23.83 -12.34 2.39
C GLN A 359 22.86 -12.98 3.40
N ALA A 360 23.36 -13.62 4.46
CA ALA A 360 22.52 -14.24 5.49
C ALA A 360 21.72 -13.20 6.31
N ARG A 361 22.37 -12.07 6.66
CA ARG A 361 21.73 -10.91 7.31
C ARG A 361 20.65 -10.28 6.45
N ALA A 362 20.90 -10.12 5.15
CA ALA A 362 19.92 -9.65 4.19
C ALA A 362 18.69 -10.57 4.12
N ALA A 363 18.88 -11.89 4.24
CA ALA A 363 17.79 -12.86 4.29
C ALA A 363 16.97 -12.82 5.59
N LEU A 364 17.58 -12.43 6.72
CA LEU A 364 16.87 -12.11 7.98
C LEU A 364 16.24 -10.70 8.02
N GLY A 365 16.50 -9.86 7.01
CA GLY A 365 16.02 -8.47 6.97
C GLY A 365 16.91 -7.46 7.70
N GLU A 366 18.06 -7.88 8.26
CA GLU A 366 19.10 -7.02 8.89
C GLU A 366 19.83 -6.16 7.83
N SER A 367 19.08 -5.26 7.19
CA SER A 367 19.51 -4.59 5.95
C SER A 367 20.70 -3.65 6.15
N VAL A 368 20.80 -2.98 7.30
CA VAL A 368 21.93 -2.08 7.62
C VAL A 368 23.22 -2.89 7.77
N GLN A 369 23.19 -3.90 8.63
CA GLN A 369 24.33 -4.78 8.91
C GLN A 369 24.74 -5.58 7.66
N ALA A 370 23.78 -5.94 6.80
CA ALA A 370 24.06 -6.54 5.51
C ALA A 370 24.79 -5.60 4.55
N ILE A 371 24.39 -4.33 4.45
CA ILE A 371 25.08 -3.32 3.62
C ILE A 371 26.49 -3.06 4.15
N GLU A 372 26.68 -3.00 5.48
CA GLU A 372 28.00 -2.88 6.10
C GLU A 372 28.92 -4.06 5.75
N ASP A 373 28.44 -5.29 5.94
CA ASP A 373 29.19 -6.51 5.64
C ASP A 373 29.55 -6.64 4.14
N LEU A 374 28.60 -6.32 3.24
CA LEU A 374 28.84 -6.34 1.79
C LEU A 374 29.80 -5.21 1.36
N THR A 375 29.75 -4.06 2.02
CA THR A 375 30.72 -2.98 1.81
C THR A 375 32.12 -3.40 2.24
N LYS A 376 32.24 -4.09 3.39
CA LYS A 376 33.52 -4.68 3.82
C LYS A 376 34.02 -5.75 2.86
N ALA A 377 33.15 -6.58 2.30
CA ALA A 377 33.54 -7.55 1.28
C ALA A 377 34.11 -6.90 0.00
N LEU A 378 33.59 -5.74 -0.41
CA LEU A 378 34.12 -4.96 -1.55
C LEU A 378 35.50 -4.32 -1.28
N GLU A 379 35.94 -4.15 -0.03
CA GLU A 379 37.31 -3.74 0.28
C GLU A 379 38.33 -4.84 -0.07
N PHE A 380 37.92 -6.11 -0.03
CA PHE A 380 38.76 -7.27 -0.37
C PHE A 380 38.64 -7.69 -1.84
N GLU A 381 37.45 -7.55 -2.44
CA GLU A 381 37.21 -7.78 -3.88
C GLU A 381 36.64 -6.54 -4.59
N PRO A 382 37.45 -5.50 -4.84
CA PRO A 382 37.01 -4.34 -5.61
C PRO A 382 36.54 -4.74 -7.01
N ASN A 383 35.35 -4.27 -7.41
CA ASN A 383 34.68 -4.62 -8.67
C ASN A 383 34.14 -6.07 -8.76
N SER A 384 33.87 -6.73 -7.64
CA SER A 384 33.11 -8.00 -7.64
C SER A 384 31.65 -7.75 -8.02
N SER A 385 31.24 -8.15 -9.24
CA SER A 385 29.88 -7.92 -9.75
C SER A 385 28.81 -8.60 -8.89
N ASP A 386 29.12 -9.75 -8.27
CA ASP A 386 28.24 -10.44 -7.34
C ASP A 386 27.95 -9.60 -6.09
N ILE A 387 28.99 -9.00 -5.48
CA ILE A 387 28.82 -8.24 -4.24
C ILE A 387 28.07 -6.93 -4.51
N LEU A 388 28.34 -6.28 -5.66
CA LEU A 388 27.58 -5.12 -6.13
C LEU A 388 26.11 -5.48 -6.43
N HIS A 389 25.85 -6.64 -7.04
CA HIS A 389 24.48 -7.12 -7.29
C HIS A 389 23.69 -7.28 -5.98
N GLU A 390 24.28 -7.99 -5.01
CA GLU A 390 23.66 -8.25 -3.71
C GLU A 390 23.47 -6.95 -2.91
N ARG A 391 24.50 -6.11 -2.81
CA ARG A 391 24.40 -4.83 -2.06
C ARG A 391 23.41 -3.87 -2.71
N GLY A 392 23.31 -3.89 -4.05
CA GLY A 392 22.27 -3.19 -4.79
C GLY A 392 20.86 -3.67 -4.44
N ILE A 393 20.61 -5.00 -4.46
CA ILE A 393 19.31 -5.58 -4.06
C ILE A 393 18.95 -5.23 -2.61
N VAL A 394 19.90 -5.32 -1.68
CA VAL A 394 19.66 -4.97 -0.27
C VAL A 394 19.36 -3.47 -0.14
N SER A 395 20.10 -2.61 -0.85
CA SER A 395 19.86 -1.16 -0.88
C SER A 395 18.48 -0.83 -1.44
N PHE A 396 18.03 -1.51 -2.51
CA PHE A 396 16.67 -1.38 -3.04
C PHE A 396 15.61 -1.76 -2.01
N LYS A 397 15.74 -2.93 -1.37
CA LYS A 397 14.82 -3.39 -0.30
C LYS A 397 14.81 -2.44 0.89
N PHE A 398 15.96 -1.86 1.23
CA PHE A 398 16.15 -0.85 2.27
C PHE A 398 15.76 0.58 1.84
N LYS A 399 15.18 0.73 0.64
CA LYS A 399 14.67 1.99 0.06
C LYS A 399 15.76 3.07 -0.10
N ASP A 400 17.01 2.65 -0.30
CA ASP A 400 18.10 3.48 -0.82
C ASP A 400 18.26 3.25 -2.32
N PHE A 401 17.35 3.85 -3.08
CA PHE A 401 17.26 3.68 -4.53
C PHE A 401 18.46 4.30 -5.26
N TYR A 402 19.07 5.36 -4.73
CA TYR A 402 20.27 5.95 -5.35
C TYR A 402 21.50 5.05 -5.21
N ALA A 403 21.78 4.54 -4.00
CA ALA A 403 22.86 3.57 -3.79
C ALA A 403 22.63 2.28 -4.60
N SER A 404 21.37 1.82 -4.66
CA SER A 404 20.99 0.69 -5.51
C SER A 404 21.27 0.95 -7.00
N VAL A 405 20.91 2.11 -7.53
CA VAL A 405 21.21 2.47 -8.93
C VAL A 405 22.73 2.52 -9.17
N GLU A 406 23.52 3.06 -8.25
CA GLU A 406 24.99 3.13 -8.37
C GLU A 406 25.63 1.72 -8.45
N ASP A 407 25.31 0.87 -7.48
CA ASP A 407 25.82 -0.50 -7.41
C ASP A 407 25.37 -1.34 -8.61
N LEU A 408 24.07 -1.32 -8.95
CA LEU A 408 23.53 -2.12 -10.04
C LEU A 408 23.98 -1.60 -11.41
N SER A 409 24.13 -0.28 -11.60
CA SER A 409 24.71 0.29 -12.82
C SER A 409 26.18 -0.09 -12.99
N THR A 410 26.91 -0.31 -11.90
CA THR A 410 28.30 -0.77 -11.93
C THR A 410 28.36 -2.27 -12.18
N CYS A 411 27.48 -3.05 -11.53
CA CYS A 411 27.30 -4.48 -11.76
C CYS A 411 27.04 -4.79 -13.25
N VAL A 412 26.04 -4.18 -13.89
CA VAL A 412 25.71 -4.48 -15.31
C VAL A 412 26.76 -4.03 -16.32
N LYS A 413 27.71 -3.16 -15.94
CA LYS A 413 28.87 -2.80 -16.77
C LYS A 413 29.95 -3.90 -16.72
N LEU A 414 30.12 -4.52 -15.56
CA LEU A 414 31.10 -5.58 -15.28
C LEU A 414 30.59 -6.95 -15.76
N ASP A 415 29.32 -7.26 -15.49
CA ASP A 415 28.61 -8.47 -15.90
C ASP A 415 27.38 -8.09 -16.74
N LYS A 416 27.57 -8.11 -18.06
CA LYS A 416 26.55 -7.69 -19.04
C LYS A 416 25.44 -8.72 -19.25
N ASP A 417 25.59 -9.92 -18.71
CA ASP A 417 24.70 -11.07 -18.92
C ASP A 417 23.94 -11.46 -17.63
N ASN A 418 23.86 -10.51 -16.67
CA ASN A 418 23.12 -10.66 -15.42
C ASN A 418 21.72 -10.02 -15.52
N SER A 419 20.73 -10.81 -15.97
CA SER A 419 19.33 -10.39 -16.08
C SER A 419 18.76 -9.87 -14.74
N SER A 420 19.12 -10.50 -13.61
CA SER A 420 18.66 -10.08 -12.28
C SER A 420 19.13 -8.66 -11.94
N ALA A 421 20.39 -8.32 -12.21
CA ALA A 421 20.91 -6.98 -12.00
C ALA A 421 20.17 -5.93 -12.84
N TYR A 422 19.87 -6.23 -14.10
CA TYR A 422 19.03 -5.36 -14.95
C TYR A 422 17.60 -5.20 -14.42
N THR A 423 16.96 -6.26 -13.92
CA THR A 423 15.62 -6.18 -13.31
C THR A 423 15.58 -5.26 -12.10
N TYR A 424 16.53 -5.40 -11.16
CA TYR A 424 16.58 -4.54 -9.97
C TYR A 424 17.05 -3.11 -10.30
N LEU A 425 17.89 -2.93 -11.32
CA LEU A 425 18.25 -1.61 -11.83
C LEU A 425 17.01 -0.90 -12.37
N GLY A 426 16.16 -1.60 -13.13
CA GLY A 426 14.87 -1.08 -13.60
C GLY A 426 13.96 -0.63 -12.46
N LEU A 427 13.80 -1.46 -11.43
CA LEU A 427 13.00 -1.10 -10.23
C LEU A 427 13.53 0.13 -9.50
N SER A 428 14.86 0.23 -9.36
CA SER A 428 15.51 1.33 -8.66
C SER A 428 15.40 2.64 -9.46
N LEU A 429 15.60 2.56 -10.78
CA LEU A 429 15.39 3.67 -11.72
C LEU A 429 13.93 4.15 -11.75
N SER A 430 12.96 3.23 -11.76
CA SER A 430 11.53 3.54 -11.67
C SER A 430 11.22 4.31 -10.38
N SER A 431 11.76 3.85 -9.25
CA SER A 431 11.56 4.49 -7.94
C SER A 431 12.07 5.94 -7.93
N ILE A 432 13.25 6.22 -8.50
CA ILE A 432 13.77 7.59 -8.67
C ILE A 432 13.20 8.33 -9.90
N GLY A 433 12.16 7.79 -10.54
CA GLY A 433 11.42 8.38 -11.66
C GLY A 433 12.17 8.51 -13.00
N GLU A 434 13.22 7.72 -13.20
CA GLU A 434 13.95 7.62 -14.47
C GLU A 434 13.27 6.59 -15.41
N PHE A 435 11.96 6.74 -15.62
CA PHE A 435 11.08 5.70 -16.19
C PHE A 435 11.54 5.12 -17.55
N ARG A 436 12.11 5.94 -18.43
CA ARG A 436 12.65 5.45 -19.73
C ARG A 436 13.83 4.50 -19.53
N LYS A 437 14.78 4.88 -18.66
CA LYS A 437 15.93 4.02 -18.33
C LYS A 437 15.49 2.76 -17.59
N ALA A 438 14.40 2.85 -16.81
CA ALA A 438 13.78 1.70 -16.17
C ALA A 438 13.20 0.71 -17.20
N GLU A 439 12.43 1.20 -18.18
CA GLU A 439 11.91 0.42 -19.31
C GLU A 439 13.06 -0.24 -20.11
N GLU A 440 14.09 0.52 -20.46
CA GLU A 440 15.31 0.02 -21.15
C GLU A 440 16.01 -1.10 -20.35
N ALA A 441 16.17 -0.94 -19.03
CA ALA A 441 16.79 -1.95 -18.16
C ALA A 441 15.94 -3.23 -18.06
N HIS A 442 14.63 -3.09 -17.87
CA HIS A 442 13.72 -4.25 -17.83
C HIS A 442 13.69 -5.00 -19.17
N LEU A 443 13.59 -4.29 -20.30
CA LEU A 443 13.66 -4.90 -21.63
C LEU A 443 15.01 -5.58 -21.86
N LYS A 444 16.11 -5.04 -21.33
CA LYS A 444 17.43 -5.67 -21.42
C LYS A 444 17.52 -6.97 -20.60
N SER A 445 16.92 -7.02 -19.42
CA SER A 445 16.78 -8.25 -18.63
C SER A 445 16.03 -9.34 -19.40
N ILE A 446 14.88 -8.99 -19.97
CA ILE A 446 14.04 -9.89 -20.77
C ILE A 446 14.75 -10.35 -22.06
N GLN A 447 15.60 -9.51 -22.65
CA GLN A 447 16.41 -9.89 -23.82
C GLN A 447 17.48 -10.95 -23.46
N LEU A 448 18.01 -10.92 -22.24
CA LEU A 448 19.03 -11.87 -21.77
C LEU A 448 18.42 -13.20 -21.33
N ASP A 449 17.24 -13.16 -20.69
CA ASP A 449 16.45 -14.34 -20.36
C ASP A 449 14.96 -14.06 -20.60
N GLN A 450 14.44 -14.59 -21.71
CA GLN A 450 13.04 -14.40 -22.10
C GLN A 450 12.06 -15.15 -21.18
N ASN A 451 12.53 -16.18 -20.47
CA ASN A 451 11.72 -17.00 -19.56
C ASN A 451 11.69 -16.45 -18.12
N PHE A 452 12.39 -15.34 -17.83
CA PHE A 452 12.45 -14.76 -16.50
C PHE A 452 11.14 -14.06 -16.11
N LEU A 453 10.21 -14.83 -15.53
CA LEU A 453 8.84 -14.42 -15.18
C LEU A 453 8.81 -13.13 -14.33
N GLU A 454 9.72 -12.98 -13.36
CA GLU A 454 9.79 -11.79 -12.51
C GLU A 454 10.14 -10.54 -13.31
N ALA A 455 11.03 -10.60 -14.31
CA ALA A 455 11.39 -9.44 -15.11
C ALA A 455 10.19 -8.89 -15.88
N TRP A 456 9.40 -9.77 -16.49
CA TRP A 456 8.14 -9.43 -17.14
C TRP A 456 7.08 -8.90 -16.15
N ALA A 457 6.97 -9.49 -14.96
CA ALA A 457 6.05 -9.03 -13.92
C ALA A 457 6.41 -7.62 -13.40
N HIS A 458 7.71 -7.32 -13.28
CA HIS A 458 8.19 -5.99 -12.89
C HIS A 458 8.03 -4.95 -14.02
N LEU A 459 8.25 -5.33 -15.28
CA LEU A 459 7.94 -4.47 -16.43
C LEU A 459 6.43 -4.18 -16.53
N THR A 460 5.59 -5.18 -16.25
CA THR A 460 4.13 -5.00 -16.14
C THR A 460 3.79 -3.94 -15.10
N GLN A 461 4.37 -4.03 -13.89
CA GLN A 461 4.13 -3.06 -12.82
C GLN A 461 4.54 -1.64 -13.25
N LEU A 462 5.69 -1.46 -13.92
CA LEU A 462 6.11 -0.16 -14.47
C LEU A 462 5.05 0.40 -15.43
N TYR A 463 4.50 -0.40 -16.34
CA TYR A 463 3.43 0.05 -17.24
C TYR A 463 2.11 0.33 -16.51
N GLN A 464 1.77 -0.40 -15.45
CA GLN A 464 0.63 -0.09 -14.59
C GLN A 464 0.80 1.25 -13.86
N ASP A 465 1.99 1.52 -13.32
CA ASP A 465 2.32 2.76 -12.62
C ASP A 465 2.33 3.97 -13.56
N LEU A 466 2.81 3.78 -14.80
CA LEU A 466 2.72 4.76 -15.89
C LEU A 466 1.30 4.92 -16.47
N ALA A 467 0.40 3.98 -16.16
CA ALA A 467 -0.95 3.86 -16.71
C ALA A 467 -1.04 3.57 -18.22
N ASP A 468 -0.14 2.72 -18.74
CA ASP A 468 -0.22 2.12 -20.08
C ASP A 468 -0.84 0.70 -19.99
N PRO A 469 -2.17 0.55 -20.16
CA PRO A 469 -2.82 -0.75 -20.06
C PRO A 469 -2.50 -1.67 -21.25
N ILE A 470 -2.07 -1.13 -22.39
CA ILE A 470 -1.84 -1.93 -23.61
C ILE A 470 -0.56 -2.73 -23.43
N LYS A 471 0.56 -2.06 -23.15
CA LYS A 471 1.84 -2.73 -22.90
C LYS A 471 1.80 -3.63 -21.67
N ALA A 472 1.05 -3.25 -20.63
CA ALA A 472 0.87 -4.09 -19.45
C ALA A 472 0.14 -5.41 -19.79
N LEU A 473 -0.92 -5.37 -20.60
CA LEU A 473 -1.62 -6.59 -21.04
C LEU A 473 -0.76 -7.46 -21.95
N GLU A 474 0.04 -6.88 -22.84
CA GLU A 474 0.99 -7.61 -23.70
C GLU A 474 2.05 -8.36 -22.86
N CYS A 475 2.64 -7.70 -21.87
CA CYS A 475 3.57 -8.34 -20.94
C CYS A 475 2.91 -9.50 -20.17
N LEU A 476 1.70 -9.28 -19.64
CA LEU A 476 0.94 -10.30 -18.92
C LEU A 476 0.53 -11.49 -19.80
N GLN A 477 0.29 -11.26 -21.09
CA GLN A 477 0.05 -12.32 -22.05
C GLN A 477 1.32 -13.17 -22.25
N HIS A 478 2.50 -12.56 -22.36
CA HIS A 478 3.76 -13.31 -22.45
C HIS A 478 4.07 -14.10 -21.17
N VAL A 479 3.87 -13.53 -19.98
CA VAL A 479 4.07 -14.26 -18.71
C VAL A 479 3.23 -15.55 -18.68
N LEU A 480 1.96 -15.47 -19.08
CA LEU A 480 1.05 -16.62 -19.08
C LEU A 480 1.25 -17.58 -20.27
N GLN A 481 2.01 -17.19 -21.29
CA GLN A 481 2.49 -18.09 -22.34
C GLN A 481 3.71 -18.90 -21.87
N ILE A 482 4.56 -18.31 -21.01
CA ILE A 482 5.74 -18.98 -20.42
C ILE A 482 5.29 -19.92 -19.29
N ASP A 483 4.51 -19.43 -18.32
CA ASP A 483 3.89 -20.26 -17.28
C ASP A 483 2.44 -19.83 -17.00
N GLY A 484 1.50 -20.62 -17.51
CA GLY A 484 0.06 -20.46 -17.26
C GLY A 484 -0.38 -20.73 -15.80
N ARG A 485 0.53 -21.14 -14.90
CA ARG A 485 0.28 -21.28 -13.46
C ARG A 485 0.95 -20.20 -12.61
N PHE A 486 1.53 -19.16 -13.21
CA PHE A 486 2.12 -18.05 -12.47
C PHE A 486 1.02 -17.16 -11.85
N ALA A 487 0.60 -17.47 -10.61
CA ALA A 487 -0.52 -16.84 -9.91
C ALA A 487 -0.43 -15.30 -9.89
N ARG A 488 0.78 -14.75 -9.72
CA ARG A 488 1.03 -13.29 -9.71
C ARG A 488 0.64 -12.59 -11.02
N ALA A 489 0.68 -13.24 -12.19
CA ALA A 489 0.17 -12.64 -13.42
C ALA A 489 -1.36 -12.47 -13.40
N TYR A 490 -2.09 -13.44 -12.84
CA TYR A 490 -3.53 -13.32 -12.65
C TYR A 490 -3.89 -12.23 -11.64
N HIS A 491 -3.10 -12.07 -10.57
CA HIS A 491 -3.24 -10.93 -9.65
C HIS A 491 -3.03 -9.60 -10.39
N LEU A 492 -1.88 -9.41 -11.05
CA LEU A 492 -1.54 -8.15 -11.73
C LEU A 492 -2.53 -7.82 -12.86
N ARG A 493 -3.01 -8.81 -13.63
CA ARG A 493 -4.04 -8.58 -14.66
C ARG A 493 -5.40 -8.27 -14.05
N GLY A 494 -5.76 -8.93 -12.95
CA GLY A 494 -6.95 -8.62 -12.17
C GLY A 494 -6.93 -7.20 -11.61
N LEU A 495 -5.77 -6.75 -11.11
CA LEU A 495 -5.54 -5.38 -10.63
C LEU A 495 -5.68 -4.35 -11.76
N LEU A 496 -5.15 -4.65 -12.95
CA LEU A 496 -5.33 -3.81 -14.14
C LEU A 496 -6.81 -3.70 -14.54
N PHE A 497 -7.51 -4.82 -14.65
CA PHE A 497 -8.95 -4.83 -15.00
C PHE A 497 -9.81 -4.15 -13.92
N HIS A 498 -9.49 -4.31 -12.63
CA HIS A 498 -10.14 -3.57 -11.55
C HIS A 498 -9.91 -2.06 -11.72
N GLY A 499 -8.66 -1.63 -11.94
CA GLY A 499 -8.31 -0.22 -12.16
C GLY A 499 -9.03 0.41 -13.36
N MET A 500 -9.25 -0.36 -14.43
CA MET A 500 -10.02 0.06 -15.61
C MET A 500 -11.55 0.01 -15.43
N GLY A 501 -12.05 -0.43 -14.27
CA GLY A 501 -13.49 -0.62 -14.01
C GLY A 501 -14.10 -1.86 -14.68
N GLU A 502 -13.27 -2.74 -15.24
CA GLU A 502 -13.68 -3.99 -15.92
C GLU A 502 -13.81 -5.16 -14.93
N HIS A 503 -14.55 -4.94 -13.84
CA HIS A 503 -14.62 -5.83 -12.68
C HIS A 503 -14.99 -7.30 -13.03
N ARG A 504 -15.77 -7.55 -14.09
CA ARG A 504 -16.09 -8.94 -14.52
C ARG A 504 -14.87 -9.70 -15.02
N LYS A 505 -13.98 -9.04 -15.77
CA LYS A 505 -12.71 -9.63 -16.24
C LYS A 505 -11.73 -9.80 -15.07
N ALA A 506 -11.69 -8.81 -14.17
CA ALA A 506 -10.93 -8.91 -12.92
C ALA A 506 -11.38 -10.12 -12.07
N ILE A 507 -12.69 -10.32 -11.84
CA ILE A 507 -13.21 -11.49 -11.09
C ILE A 507 -12.78 -12.82 -11.74
N LYS A 508 -12.79 -12.90 -13.08
CA LYS A 508 -12.35 -14.10 -13.80
C LYS A 508 -10.88 -14.40 -13.55
N ASP A 509 -10.00 -13.41 -13.72
CA ASP A 509 -8.56 -13.59 -13.51
C ASP A 509 -8.22 -13.86 -12.04
N LEU A 510 -8.77 -13.09 -11.10
CA LEU A 510 -8.53 -13.29 -9.67
C LEU A 510 -9.05 -14.64 -9.18
N SER A 511 -10.10 -15.19 -9.80
CA SER A 511 -10.55 -16.56 -9.53
C SER A 511 -9.63 -17.64 -10.11
N ALA A 512 -8.96 -17.36 -11.23
CA ALA A 512 -7.90 -18.25 -11.74
C ALA A 512 -6.66 -18.20 -10.84
N GLY A 513 -6.23 -17.01 -10.40
CA GLY A 513 -5.16 -16.85 -9.40
C GLY A 513 -5.47 -17.61 -8.10
N LEU A 514 -6.68 -17.44 -7.54
CA LEU A 514 -7.14 -18.14 -6.34
C LEU A 514 -7.38 -19.65 -6.53
N SER A 515 -7.36 -20.16 -7.76
CA SER A 515 -7.37 -21.61 -8.02
C SER A 515 -5.95 -22.22 -7.98
N ILE A 516 -4.92 -21.38 -7.98
CA ILE A 516 -3.50 -21.75 -7.87
C ILE A 516 -3.01 -21.50 -6.44
N GLU A 517 -3.23 -20.28 -5.91
CA GLU A 517 -2.88 -19.85 -4.55
C GLU A 517 -4.16 -19.41 -3.82
N ASN A 518 -4.73 -20.30 -3.01
CA ASN A 518 -6.06 -20.08 -2.41
C ASN A 518 -6.09 -19.09 -1.23
N ASP A 519 -4.93 -18.84 -0.62
CA ASP A 519 -4.67 -17.99 0.54
C ASP A 519 -4.09 -16.60 0.17
N ASN A 520 -4.05 -16.28 -1.14
CA ASN A 520 -3.57 -15.00 -1.63
C ASN A 520 -4.53 -13.84 -1.25
N ILE A 521 -4.22 -13.15 -0.15
CA ILE A 521 -5.03 -12.04 0.40
C ILE A 521 -5.27 -10.89 -0.60
N GLU A 522 -4.29 -10.59 -1.45
CA GLU A 522 -4.44 -9.52 -2.45
C GLU A 522 -5.55 -9.89 -3.45
N CYS A 523 -5.53 -11.14 -3.93
CA CYS A 523 -6.57 -11.66 -4.80
C CYS A 523 -7.94 -11.74 -4.11
N LEU A 524 -8.01 -12.19 -2.85
CA LEU A 524 -9.27 -12.24 -2.09
C LEU A 524 -9.87 -10.84 -1.92
N TYR A 525 -9.10 -9.89 -1.40
CA TYR A 525 -9.54 -8.51 -1.18
C TYR A 525 -10.01 -7.84 -2.49
N LEU A 526 -9.23 -8.00 -3.56
CA LEU A 526 -9.53 -7.38 -4.84
C LEU A 526 -10.74 -8.04 -5.55
N ARG A 527 -10.90 -9.36 -5.43
CA ARG A 527 -12.09 -10.06 -5.96
C ARG A 527 -13.34 -9.70 -5.16
N ALA A 528 -13.23 -9.59 -3.83
CA ALA A 528 -14.29 -9.09 -2.97
C ALA A 528 -14.73 -7.67 -3.38
N SER A 529 -13.76 -6.79 -3.67
CA SER A 529 -14.02 -5.43 -4.15
C SER A 529 -14.72 -5.38 -5.51
N CYS A 530 -14.27 -6.21 -6.47
CA CYS A 530 -14.95 -6.35 -7.75
C CYS A 530 -16.38 -6.87 -7.60
N ASN A 531 -16.58 -7.92 -6.79
CA ASN A 531 -17.90 -8.48 -6.48
C ASN A 531 -18.83 -7.45 -5.82
N HIS A 532 -18.29 -6.64 -4.89
CA HIS A 532 -19.02 -5.52 -4.28
C HIS A 532 -19.45 -4.50 -5.34
N ALA A 533 -18.52 -4.05 -6.19
CA ALA A 533 -18.81 -3.06 -7.23
C ALA A 533 -19.89 -3.53 -8.22
N ILE A 534 -19.92 -4.81 -8.61
CA ILE A 534 -20.99 -5.35 -9.48
C ILE A 534 -22.28 -5.73 -8.73
N GLY A 535 -22.31 -5.62 -7.40
CA GLY A 535 -23.49 -5.92 -6.58
C GLY A 535 -23.69 -7.40 -6.24
N GLU A 536 -22.69 -8.24 -6.47
CA GLU A 536 -22.67 -9.65 -6.03
C GLU A 536 -22.25 -9.75 -4.55
N TYR A 537 -23.04 -9.10 -3.69
CA TYR A 537 -22.74 -8.89 -2.26
C TYR A 537 -22.49 -10.19 -1.47
N ARG A 538 -22.99 -11.34 -1.94
CA ARG A 538 -22.73 -12.65 -1.33
C ARG A 538 -21.26 -13.05 -1.47
N GLU A 539 -20.76 -13.07 -2.70
CA GLU A 539 -19.38 -13.47 -2.95
C GLU A 539 -18.41 -12.40 -2.45
N ALA A 540 -18.81 -11.11 -2.47
CA ALA A 540 -18.06 -10.04 -1.83
C ALA A 540 -17.84 -10.28 -0.33
N VAL A 541 -18.92 -10.50 0.44
CA VAL A 541 -18.81 -10.73 1.90
C VAL A 541 -18.03 -12.01 2.21
N LYS A 542 -18.22 -13.07 1.42
CA LYS A 542 -17.47 -14.33 1.54
C LYS A 542 -15.96 -14.14 1.34
N ASP A 543 -15.56 -13.42 0.30
CA ASP A 543 -14.14 -13.17 0.01
C ASP A 543 -13.52 -12.20 1.04
N TYR A 544 -14.27 -11.21 1.55
CA TYR A 544 -13.80 -10.37 2.67
C TYR A 544 -13.64 -11.16 3.97
N ASP A 545 -14.56 -12.08 4.28
CA ASP A 545 -14.43 -12.94 5.46
C ASP A 545 -13.24 -13.89 5.34
N ALA A 546 -13.01 -14.47 4.15
CA ALA A 546 -11.80 -15.25 3.89
C ALA A 546 -10.52 -14.42 4.10
N ALA A 547 -10.48 -13.16 3.63
CA ALA A 547 -9.33 -12.28 3.85
C ALA A 547 -9.11 -11.91 5.33
N LEU A 548 -10.19 -11.79 6.12
CA LEU A 548 -10.14 -11.51 7.57
C LEU A 548 -9.70 -12.73 8.40
N ASP A 549 -10.00 -13.94 7.94
CA ASP A 549 -9.67 -15.21 8.62
C ASP A 549 -8.23 -15.70 8.33
N LEU A 550 -7.47 -15.04 7.45
CA LEU A 550 -6.07 -15.40 7.14
C LEU A 550 -5.09 -15.03 8.26
N GLU A 551 -4.19 -15.95 8.58
CA GLU A 551 -2.97 -15.67 9.35
C GLU A 551 -1.92 -15.05 8.41
N LEU A 552 -1.28 -13.95 8.82
CA LEU A 552 -0.41 -13.16 7.94
C LEU A 552 1.03 -13.05 8.45
N ASP A 553 1.95 -13.11 7.50
CA ASP A 553 3.41 -13.01 7.66
C ASP A 553 3.95 -11.56 7.73
N SER A 554 3.11 -10.55 7.45
CA SER A 554 3.60 -9.20 7.17
C SER A 554 2.58 -8.09 7.47
N MET A 555 3.11 -6.98 8.00
CA MET A 555 2.32 -5.80 8.36
C MET A 555 1.69 -5.09 7.14
N GLU A 556 2.32 -5.20 5.96
CA GLU A 556 1.77 -4.63 4.72
C GLU A 556 0.47 -5.34 4.32
N LYS A 557 0.44 -6.69 4.39
CA LYS A 557 -0.79 -7.48 4.17
C LYS A 557 -1.85 -7.24 5.25
N PHE A 558 -1.45 -6.96 6.50
CA PHE A 558 -2.38 -6.67 7.60
C PHE A 558 -3.25 -5.42 7.34
N VAL A 559 -2.76 -4.46 6.55
CA VAL A 559 -3.58 -3.31 6.11
C VAL A 559 -4.74 -3.76 5.22
N LEU A 560 -4.58 -4.81 4.41
CA LEU A 560 -5.65 -5.36 3.58
C LEU A 560 -6.76 -6.01 4.43
N GLN A 561 -6.44 -6.61 5.58
CA GLN A 561 -7.45 -7.10 6.52
C GLN A 561 -8.24 -5.95 7.15
N CYS A 562 -7.55 -4.90 7.59
CA CYS A 562 -8.20 -3.68 8.06
C CYS A 562 -9.16 -3.11 7.00
N LEU A 563 -8.73 -3.07 5.73
CA LEU A 563 -9.57 -2.62 4.62
C LEU A 563 -10.73 -3.57 4.30
N ALA A 564 -10.52 -4.90 4.35
CA ALA A 564 -11.54 -5.91 4.14
C ALA A 564 -12.69 -5.77 5.15
N PHE A 565 -12.38 -5.46 6.41
CA PHE A 565 -13.38 -5.15 7.45
C PHE A 565 -14.28 -3.98 7.04
N TYR A 566 -13.71 -2.81 6.69
CA TYR A 566 -14.52 -1.64 6.35
C TYR A 566 -15.34 -1.90 5.08
N GLN A 567 -14.73 -2.55 4.09
CA GLN A 567 -15.37 -2.86 2.83
C GLN A 567 -16.51 -3.87 2.94
N LYS A 568 -16.39 -4.87 3.83
CA LYS A 568 -17.49 -5.77 4.17
C LYS A 568 -18.69 -4.99 4.73
N GLU A 569 -18.49 -4.05 5.64
CA GLU A 569 -19.59 -3.26 6.20
C GLU A 569 -20.26 -2.37 5.17
N ILE A 570 -19.49 -1.69 4.30
CA ILE A 570 -20.06 -0.90 3.21
C ILE A 570 -20.82 -1.79 2.21
N ALA A 571 -20.35 -3.03 1.95
CA ALA A 571 -21.08 -3.99 1.13
C ALA A 571 -22.41 -4.43 1.77
N LEU A 572 -22.44 -4.63 3.09
CA LEU A 572 -23.67 -4.93 3.84
C LEU A 572 -24.65 -3.74 3.83
N TYR A 573 -24.16 -2.51 3.93
CA TYR A 573 -24.94 -1.28 3.80
C TYR A 573 -25.55 -1.15 2.40
N ALA A 574 -24.73 -1.24 1.34
CA ALA A 574 -25.16 -1.15 -0.05
C ALA A 574 -26.18 -2.23 -0.42
N ALA A 575 -25.96 -3.47 0.06
CA ALA A 575 -26.94 -4.55 -0.05
C ALA A 575 -28.29 -4.20 0.60
N SER A 576 -28.27 -3.57 1.79
CA SER A 576 -29.49 -3.18 2.50
C SER A 576 -30.31 -2.10 1.79
N LYS A 577 -29.64 -1.24 1.01
CA LYS A 577 -30.24 -0.14 0.22
C LYS A 577 -30.59 -0.53 -1.21
N ALA A 578 -30.32 -1.77 -1.65
CA ALA A 578 -30.44 -2.18 -3.06
C ALA A 578 -31.84 -1.95 -3.68
N ASN A 579 -32.92 -2.14 -2.91
CA ASN A 579 -34.30 -1.89 -3.35
C ASN A 579 -34.80 -0.45 -3.05
N SER A 580 -34.07 0.33 -2.27
CA SER A 580 -34.44 1.72 -1.95
C SER A 580 -34.24 2.63 -3.16
N GLU A 581 -34.99 3.72 -3.25
CA GLU A 581 -34.72 4.74 -4.27
C GLU A 581 -33.31 5.31 -4.09
N PHE A 582 -32.59 5.55 -5.18
CA PHE A 582 -31.18 5.96 -5.11
C PHE A 582 -30.97 7.30 -4.39
N CYS A 583 -32.00 8.16 -4.33
CA CYS A 583 -31.93 9.39 -3.53
C CYS A 583 -31.72 9.13 -2.03
N TRP A 584 -32.12 7.97 -1.50
CA TRP A 584 -31.93 7.54 -0.10
C TRP A 584 -30.64 6.76 0.16
N PHE A 585 -29.74 6.68 -0.82
CA PHE A 585 -28.35 6.28 -0.61
C PHE A 585 -27.57 7.48 -0.07
N ASP A 586 -27.07 7.37 1.16
CA ASP A 586 -26.42 8.45 1.91
C ASP A 586 -25.42 7.86 2.91
N ILE A 587 -24.17 7.63 2.47
CA ILE A 587 -23.09 7.16 3.34
C ILE A 587 -22.77 8.19 4.42
N ASP A 588 -22.90 9.48 4.13
CA ASP A 588 -22.51 10.55 5.06
C ASP A 588 -23.48 10.70 6.23
N GLY A 589 -24.78 10.46 6.00
CA GLY A 589 -25.83 10.46 7.02
C GLY A 589 -26.03 9.11 7.72
N ASP A 590 -25.97 7.98 7.00
CA ASP A 590 -26.29 6.65 7.57
C ASP A 590 -25.10 5.95 8.26
N ILE A 591 -23.85 6.26 7.89
CA ILE A 591 -22.66 5.60 8.45
C ILE A 591 -22.01 6.48 9.52
N ASP A 592 -21.70 5.85 10.64
CA ASP A 592 -21.13 6.49 11.83
C ASP A 592 -19.85 7.32 11.52
N PRO A 593 -19.73 8.55 12.05
CA PRO A 593 -18.57 9.41 11.82
C PRO A 593 -17.21 8.80 12.21
N LEU A 594 -17.14 8.02 13.30
CA LEU A 594 -15.92 7.36 13.76
C LEU A 594 -15.51 6.21 12.82
N PHE A 595 -16.50 5.45 12.31
CA PHE A 595 -16.25 4.45 11.28
C PHE A 595 -15.66 5.09 10.01
N LYS A 596 -16.29 6.17 9.52
CA LYS A 596 -15.84 6.86 8.30
C LYS A 596 -14.42 7.41 8.47
N GLU A 597 -14.11 7.97 9.63
CA GLU A 597 -12.78 8.49 9.95
C GLU A 597 -11.70 7.40 9.93
N TYR A 598 -11.94 6.29 10.64
CA TYR A 598 -11.01 5.16 10.70
C TYR A 598 -10.81 4.50 9.33
N TRP A 599 -11.88 4.39 8.53
CA TRP A 599 -11.81 3.90 7.16
C TRP A 599 -10.99 4.83 6.26
N CYS A 600 -11.20 6.15 6.32
CA CYS A 600 -10.42 7.15 5.57
C CYS A 600 -8.93 7.09 5.90
N LYS A 601 -8.59 6.95 7.19
CA LYS A 601 -7.21 6.86 7.71
C LYS A 601 -6.59 5.46 7.59
N ARG A 602 -7.36 4.44 7.16
CA ARG A 602 -6.94 3.02 7.11
C ARG A 602 -6.46 2.45 8.46
N LEU A 603 -7.08 2.87 9.55
CA LEU A 603 -6.71 2.45 10.90
C LEU A 603 -7.23 1.04 11.24
N HIS A 604 -6.65 0.43 12.28
CA HIS A 604 -7.08 -0.87 12.76
C HIS A 604 -8.51 -0.83 13.36
N PRO A 605 -9.42 -1.78 13.06
CA PRO A 605 -10.84 -1.60 13.34
C PRO A 605 -11.27 -1.79 14.80
N LYS A 606 -10.38 -2.26 15.69
CA LYS A 606 -10.71 -2.60 17.09
C LYS A 606 -11.61 -1.58 17.79
N ASN A 607 -11.22 -0.31 17.77
CA ASN A 607 -11.96 0.77 18.45
C ASN A 607 -13.35 1.01 17.82
N VAL A 608 -13.49 0.74 16.52
CA VAL A 608 -14.77 0.82 15.79
C VAL A 608 -15.64 -0.37 16.14
N CYS A 609 -15.09 -1.59 16.23
CA CYS A 609 -15.82 -2.80 16.65
C CYS A 609 -16.47 -2.66 18.03
N GLU A 610 -15.81 -1.97 18.95
CA GLU A 610 -16.26 -1.80 20.34
C GLU A 610 -17.29 -0.66 20.50
N LYS A 611 -17.28 0.35 19.61
CA LYS A 611 -18.05 1.61 19.78
C LYS A 611 -19.14 1.85 18.74
N VAL A 612 -19.05 1.24 17.56
CA VAL A 612 -19.94 1.52 16.42
C VAL A 612 -20.85 0.33 16.15
N PHE A 613 -22.13 0.62 15.87
CA PHE A 613 -23.09 -0.41 15.46
C PHE A 613 -22.68 -1.05 14.12
N ARG A 614 -22.50 -2.38 14.15
CA ARG A 614 -22.16 -3.21 13.00
C ARG A 614 -23.34 -3.28 12.03
N GLN A 615 -23.09 -3.27 10.72
CA GLN A 615 -24.15 -3.41 9.74
C GLN A 615 -24.85 -4.77 9.88
N PRO A 616 -26.17 -4.87 9.64
CA PRO A 616 -26.89 -6.14 9.78
C PRO A 616 -26.27 -7.26 8.95
N PRO A 617 -26.27 -8.52 9.43
CA PRO A 617 -25.73 -9.65 8.66
C PRO A 617 -26.37 -9.74 7.27
N LEU A 618 -25.63 -10.24 6.28
CA LEU A 618 -26.06 -10.24 4.87
C LEU A 618 -27.48 -10.81 4.66
N ARG A 619 -27.88 -11.84 5.42
CA ARG A 619 -29.24 -12.40 5.38
C ARG A 619 -30.31 -11.35 5.64
N GLU A 620 -30.05 -10.37 6.50
CA GLU A 620 -30.98 -9.32 6.90
C GLU A 620 -30.92 -8.11 5.99
N SER A 621 -29.72 -7.68 5.58
CA SER A 621 -29.57 -6.68 4.51
C SER A 621 -30.30 -7.12 3.24
N LEU A 622 -30.18 -8.39 2.86
CA LEU A 622 -30.90 -8.96 1.71
C LEU A 622 -32.39 -9.26 1.95
N LYS A 623 -32.94 -9.12 3.19
CA LYS A 623 -34.40 -9.05 3.41
C LYS A 623 -34.94 -7.69 2.95
N LYS A 624 -34.18 -6.61 3.12
CA LYS A 624 -34.56 -5.25 2.70
C LYS A 624 -34.44 -5.08 1.19
N GLY A 625 -33.46 -5.71 0.53
CA GLY A 625 -33.49 -5.85 -0.91
C GLY A 625 -32.45 -6.77 -1.54
N LYS A 626 -32.73 -7.19 -2.78
CA LYS A 626 -31.80 -7.91 -3.64
C LYS A 626 -31.84 -7.26 -5.01
N LEU A 627 -30.69 -7.17 -5.67
CA LEU A 627 -30.61 -6.87 -7.10
C LEU A 627 -31.53 -7.83 -7.87
N ARG A 628 -32.44 -7.26 -8.65
CA ARG A 628 -33.42 -8.01 -9.43
C ARG A 628 -32.80 -8.28 -10.80
N LYS A 629 -33.12 -9.44 -11.40
CA LYS A 629 -32.74 -9.71 -12.81
C LYS A 629 -33.26 -8.63 -13.78
N GLN A 630 -34.38 -7.98 -13.41
CA GLN A 630 -34.96 -6.85 -14.14
C GLN A 630 -34.09 -5.57 -14.09
N ASP A 631 -33.29 -5.36 -13.04
CA ASP A 631 -32.43 -4.17 -12.92
C ASP A 631 -31.31 -4.19 -13.99
N TYR A 632 -30.90 -5.39 -14.41
CA TYR A 632 -29.98 -5.63 -15.53
C TYR A 632 -30.64 -5.58 -16.90
N ALA A 633 -31.98 -5.55 -17.00
CA ALA A 633 -32.63 -5.44 -18.29
C ALA A 633 -32.30 -4.09 -18.95
N THR A 634 -32.11 -4.13 -20.27
CA THR A 634 -31.72 -2.96 -21.07
C THR A 634 -32.90 -2.50 -21.90
N THR A 635 -33.51 -1.37 -21.52
CA THR A 635 -34.56 -0.70 -22.30
C THR A 635 -33.93 0.30 -23.27
N LYS A 636 -34.59 0.61 -24.39
CA LYS A 636 -34.09 1.62 -25.35
C LYS A 636 -33.76 2.97 -24.70
N GLN A 637 -34.54 3.39 -23.71
CA GLN A 637 -34.27 4.59 -22.91
C GLN A 637 -33.00 4.44 -22.08
N LYS A 638 -32.83 3.34 -21.35
CA LYS A 638 -31.63 3.05 -20.56
C LYS A 638 -30.38 2.99 -21.44
N THR A 639 -30.44 2.34 -22.62
CA THR A 639 -29.32 2.32 -23.59
C THR A 639 -28.92 3.72 -24.03
N ALA A 640 -29.90 4.55 -24.46
CA ALA A 640 -29.62 5.91 -24.91
C ALA A 640 -29.01 6.78 -23.80
N LEU A 641 -29.50 6.64 -22.57
CA LEU A 641 -28.95 7.34 -21.40
C LEU A 641 -27.52 6.88 -21.09
N LEU A 642 -27.24 5.57 -21.12
CA LEU A 642 -25.91 5.03 -20.87
C LEU A 642 -24.90 5.44 -21.96
N GLN A 643 -25.30 5.45 -23.23
CA GLN A 643 -24.46 5.92 -24.33
C GLN A 643 -24.12 7.42 -24.20
N ALA A 644 -25.10 8.24 -23.82
CA ALA A 644 -24.86 9.67 -23.53
C ALA A 644 -23.93 9.85 -22.32
N ALA A 645 -24.13 9.08 -21.26
CA ALA A 645 -23.28 9.10 -20.08
C ALA A 645 -21.84 8.68 -20.39
N ASP A 646 -21.61 7.61 -21.15
CA ASP A 646 -20.26 7.18 -21.53
C ASP A 646 -19.54 8.24 -22.41
N SER A 647 -20.28 8.94 -23.26
CA SER A 647 -19.74 10.02 -24.12
C SER A 647 -19.30 11.24 -23.31
N ILE A 648 -20.16 11.75 -22.42
CA ILE A 648 -19.88 12.89 -21.54
C ILE A 648 -18.83 12.50 -20.49
N GLY A 649 -18.95 11.29 -19.95
CA GLY A 649 -18.16 10.73 -18.88
C GLY A 649 -16.67 10.61 -19.21
N LYS A 650 -16.33 10.17 -20.42
CA LYS A 650 -14.93 10.08 -20.89
C LYS A 650 -14.19 11.42 -20.86
N LYS A 651 -14.90 12.55 -20.78
CA LYS A 651 -14.30 13.89 -20.76
C LYS A 651 -13.61 14.25 -19.44
N ILE A 652 -13.76 13.43 -18.40
CA ILE A 652 -12.99 13.61 -17.15
C ILE A 652 -11.57 13.05 -17.20
N GLN A 653 -11.22 12.33 -18.27
CA GLN A 653 -9.94 11.62 -18.37
C GLN A 653 -8.78 12.60 -18.52
N TYR A 654 -7.84 12.58 -17.57
CA TYR A 654 -6.54 13.22 -17.75
C TYR A 654 -5.67 12.40 -18.69
N ASP A 655 -5.05 13.08 -19.66
CA ASP A 655 -3.99 12.55 -20.52
C ASP A 655 -2.64 12.85 -19.86
N CYS A 656 -2.34 12.08 -18.81
CA CYS A 656 -1.20 12.23 -17.91
C CYS A 656 -0.72 10.85 -17.41
N PRO A 657 0.59 10.63 -17.22
CA PRO A 657 1.09 9.39 -16.61
C PRO A 657 0.46 9.09 -15.24
N GLY A 658 0.17 7.81 -14.99
CA GLY A 658 -0.43 7.36 -13.72
C GLY A 658 -1.94 7.63 -13.55
N PHE A 659 -2.65 8.03 -14.62
CA PHE A 659 -4.11 8.16 -14.65
C PHE A 659 -4.77 7.12 -15.57
N LEU A 660 -4.88 5.87 -15.07
CA LEU A 660 -5.48 4.76 -15.81
C LEU A 660 -6.96 5.03 -16.21
N PRO A 661 -7.35 4.87 -17.49
CA PRO A 661 -8.74 5.04 -17.91
C PRO A 661 -9.69 4.03 -17.25
N ASN A 662 -10.68 4.54 -16.51
CA ASN A 662 -11.68 3.71 -15.82
C ASN A 662 -13.09 3.93 -16.40
N LYS A 663 -13.60 2.90 -17.09
CA LYS A 663 -14.92 2.92 -17.76
C LYS A 663 -16.08 3.20 -16.79
N ARG A 664 -15.99 2.67 -15.57
CA ARG A 664 -17.00 2.80 -14.52
C ARG A 664 -17.07 4.22 -13.94
N GLN A 665 -15.91 4.84 -13.74
CA GLN A 665 -15.82 6.25 -13.34
C GLN A 665 -16.27 7.18 -14.45
N HIS A 666 -15.95 6.89 -15.72
CA HIS A 666 -16.48 7.64 -16.86
C HIS A 666 -18.02 7.59 -16.85
N ARG A 667 -18.62 6.39 -16.82
CA ARG A 667 -20.07 6.25 -16.80
C ARG A 667 -20.74 6.96 -15.62
N MET A 668 -20.17 6.82 -14.41
CA MET A 668 -20.58 7.53 -13.21
C MET A 668 -20.61 9.05 -13.44
N ALA A 669 -19.52 9.60 -13.97
CA ALA A 669 -19.37 11.03 -14.23
C ALA A 669 -20.39 11.54 -15.24
N GLY A 670 -20.68 10.77 -16.29
CA GLY A 670 -21.71 11.10 -17.27
C GLY A 670 -23.11 11.10 -16.69
N LEU A 671 -23.48 10.06 -15.93
CA LEU A 671 -24.79 9.97 -15.26
C LEU A 671 -24.98 11.12 -14.25
N ALA A 672 -23.94 11.40 -13.46
CA ALA A 672 -23.93 12.53 -12.52
C ALA A 672 -24.06 13.88 -13.22
N ALA A 673 -23.31 14.13 -14.30
CA ALA A 673 -23.39 15.38 -15.06
C ALA A 673 -24.76 15.59 -15.71
N ILE A 674 -25.38 14.54 -16.26
CA ILE A 674 -26.74 14.58 -16.81
C ILE A 674 -27.77 14.83 -15.70
N GLU A 675 -27.67 14.16 -14.55
CA GLU A 675 -28.59 14.37 -13.44
C GLU A 675 -28.48 15.80 -12.88
N ILE A 676 -27.25 16.30 -12.67
CA ILE A 676 -26.99 17.69 -12.30
C ILE A 676 -27.65 18.63 -13.30
N ALA A 677 -27.45 18.43 -14.61
CA ALA A 677 -28.07 19.27 -15.64
C ALA A 677 -29.60 19.28 -15.56
N GLN A 678 -30.21 18.11 -15.35
CA GLN A 678 -31.67 17.96 -15.20
C GLN A 678 -32.21 18.66 -13.93
N LYS A 679 -31.55 18.48 -12.77
CA LYS A 679 -31.98 19.09 -11.49
C LYS A 679 -31.71 20.60 -11.45
N VAL A 680 -30.51 21.04 -11.83
CA VAL A 680 -30.11 22.46 -11.87
C VAL A 680 -30.97 23.22 -12.86
N SER A 681 -31.20 22.68 -14.06
CA SER A 681 -32.11 23.32 -15.03
C SER A 681 -33.51 23.50 -14.45
N LYS A 682 -34.07 22.51 -13.72
CA LYS A 682 -35.36 22.64 -13.04
C LYS A 682 -35.35 23.76 -11.98
N ALA A 683 -34.29 23.89 -11.20
CA ALA A 683 -34.13 24.95 -10.21
C ALA A 683 -34.04 26.34 -10.88
N TRP A 684 -33.20 26.47 -11.92
CA TRP A 684 -33.00 27.72 -12.65
C TRP A 684 -34.29 28.25 -13.33
N ARG A 685 -35.21 27.39 -13.82
CA ARG A 685 -36.53 27.90 -14.29
C ARG A 685 -37.47 28.37 -13.17
N SER A 686 -37.30 27.93 -11.92
CA SER A 686 -38.03 28.53 -10.79
C SER A 686 -37.51 29.94 -10.52
N LEU A 687 -36.19 30.10 -10.41
CA LEU A 687 -35.54 31.40 -10.24
C LEU A 687 -35.88 32.36 -11.38
N GLN A 688 -35.91 31.89 -12.63
CA GLN A 688 -36.32 32.69 -13.78
C GLN A 688 -37.79 33.16 -13.69
N ALA A 689 -38.69 32.34 -13.14
CA ALA A 689 -40.08 32.75 -12.93
C ALA A 689 -40.18 33.82 -11.83
N GLU A 690 -39.44 33.65 -10.74
CA GLU A 690 -39.35 34.60 -9.63
C GLU A 690 -38.76 35.96 -10.09
N TRP A 691 -37.67 35.95 -10.87
CA TRP A 691 -37.09 37.15 -11.50
C TRP A 691 -38.11 37.88 -12.39
N LYS A 692 -38.84 37.14 -13.25
CA LYS A 692 -39.91 37.69 -14.10
C LYS A 692 -41.08 38.24 -13.31
N HIS A 693 -41.37 37.72 -12.12
CA HIS A 693 -42.42 38.26 -11.24
C HIS A 693 -41.96 39.54 -10.53
N SER A 694 -40.72 39.58 -10.04
CA SER A 694 -40.11 40.78 -9.43
C SER A 694 -40.11 41.96 -10.42
N ASN A 695 -39.61 41.76 -11.64
CA ASN A 695 -39.55 42.79 -12.67
C ASN A 695 -40.92 43.19 -13.27
N LYS A 696 -41.97 42.39 -13.07
CA LYS A 696 -43.35 42.81 -13.39
C LYS A 696 -44.00 43.61 -12.26
N GLY A 697 -43.59 43.40 -11.01
CA GLY A 697 -44.06 44.16 -9.85
C GLY A 697 -43.60 45.61 -9.84
N THR A 698 -42.37 45.88 -10.30
CA THR A 698 -41.78 47.24 -10.34
C THR A 698 -42.44 48.17 -11.35
N SER A 699 -43.22 47.67 -12.31
CA SER A 699 -44.03 48.49 -13.23
C SER A 699 -45.32 49.05 -12.59
N LYS A 700 -45.76 48.53 -11.43
CA LYS A 700 -46.98 48.98 -10.73
C LYS A 700 -46.86 48.88 -9.21
N ASN A 701 -45.98 49.68 -8.59
CA ASN A 701 -46.22 50.33 -7.29
C ASN A 701 -44.99 51.13 -6.82
N GLY A 702 -44.94 52.42 -7.18
CA GLY A 702 -43.99 53.35 -6.57
C GLY A 702 -44.50 53.86 -5.21
N LYS A 703 -44.16 53.19 -4.09
CA LYS A 703 -43.92 53.77 -2.75
C LYS A 703 -43.75 52.71 -1.63
N ARG A 704 -42.75 52.95 -0.76
CA ARG A 704 -42.40 52.22 0.49
C ARG A 704 -41.77 50.83 0.25
N THR A 705 -40.74 50.37 0.97
CA THR A 705 -40.16 50.85 2.25
C THR A 705 -38.64 50.71 2.28
N ARG A 706 -37.90 51.74 2.73
CA ARG A 706 -36.51 51.61 3.22
C ARG A 706 -36.55 51.37 4.73
N ARG A 707 -36.05 50.22 5.21
CA ARG A 707 -35.43 49.94 6.54
C ARG A 707 -35.33 48.41 6.72
N ARG A 708 -34.45 47.82 7.53
CA ARG A 708 -33.11 48.17 8.07
C ARG A 708 -32.85 47.14 9.17
N ASP A 709 -32.06 46.10 8.90
CA ASP A 709 -31.66 45.17 9.96
C ASP A 709 -30.16 45.26 10.24
N ARG A 710 -29.84 45.40 11.52
CA ARG A 710 -28.50 45.33 12.08
C ARG A 710 -28.40 44.06 12.90
N LEU A 711 -27.25 43.42 12.82
CA LEU A 711 -26.82 42.33 13.70
C LEU A 711 -27.04 42.68 15.18
N ASN A 712 -27.44 41.69 15.98
CA ASN A 712 -27.32 41.74 17.43
C ASN A 712 -26.86 40.36 17.95
N VAL A 713 -25.88 40.41 18.87
CA VAL A 713 -25.20 39.25 19.44
C VAL A 713 -25.92 38.80 20.71
N ALA A 714 -26.03 37.49 20.95
CA ALA A 714 -26.63 36.93 22.16
C ALA A 714 -25.59 36.72 23.28
N SER A 715 -25.95 37.06 24.52
CA SER A 715 -25.10 36.97 25.71
C SER A 715 -25.41 35.77 26.60
N GLN A 716 -24.39 35.27 27.31
CA GLN A 716 -24.49 34.22 28.34
C GLN A 716 -25.36 34.63 29.54
N ASN A 717 -26.12 33.71 30.17
CA ASN A 717 -25.72 33.05 31.44
C ASN A 717 -26.84 32.25 32.18
N ARG A 718 -26.39 31.22 32.94
CA ARG A 718 -26.99 30.58 34.16
C ARG A 718 -28.41 30.00 34.05
N GLY A 719 -28.70 28.72 34.34
CA GLY A 719 -28.13 27.83 35.35
C GLY A 719 -29.17 27.56 36.46
N GLY A 720 -29.60 26.30 36.63
CA GLY A 720 -30.54 25.87 37.68
C GLY A 720 -30.95 24.39 37.53
N ALA A 721 -30.91 23.60 38.61
CA ALA A 721 -31.03 22.14 38.57
C ALA A 721 -32.38 21.61 39.10
N GLY A 722 -32.75 20.39 38.71
CA GLY A 722 -33.89 19.65 39.27
C GLY A 722 -34.02 18.25 38.65
N CYS A 723 -34.01 17.20 39.48
CA CYS A 723 -34.04 15.80 39.05
C CYS A 723 -35.46 15.28 38.81
N SER A 724 -35.65 14.42 37.80
CA SER A 724 -36.00 12.98 38.00
C SER A 724 -36.82 12.32 36.87
N THR A 725 -36.32 11.16 36.45
CA THR A 725 -37.04 9.95 36.01
C THR A 725 -37.96 9.95 34.76
N SER A 726 -37.44 9.24 33.75
CA SER A 726 -38.12 8.21 32.93
C SER A 726 -38.85 8.58 31.64
N SER A 727 -38.56 7.76 30.61
CA SER A 727 -39.19 7.63 29.29
C SER A 727 -39.24 8.85 28.37
N SER A 728 -38.47 8.80 27.28
CA SER A 728 -38.71 9.59 26.06
C SER A 728 -38.13 8.84 24.86
N LEU A 729 -38.87 8.83 23.75
CA LEU A 729 -38.34 8.50 22.43
C LEU A 729 -37.44 9.66 21.97
N GLU A 730 -36.32 9.37 21.32
CA GLU A 730 -35.57 10.41 20.59
C GLU A 730 -36.08 10.51 19.16
N THR A 731 -36.63 11.67 18.82
CA THR A 731 -37.14 12.02 17.50
C THR A 731 -36.24 13.02 16.79
N SER A 732 -36.04 12.77 15.50
CA SER A 732 -35.78 13.72 14.42
C SER A 732 -35.95 15.21 14.75
N SER A 733 -34.88 15.99 14.62
CA SER A 733 -34.90 17.46 14.68
C SER A 733 -34.85 18.11 13.28
N THR A 734 -35.87 17.85 12.46
CA THR A 734 -36.17 18.72 11.31
C THR A 734 -36.89 19.98 11.77
N SER A 735 -36.43 21.14 11.28
CA SER A 735 -37.16 22.42 11.18
C SER A 735 -37.91 22.94 12.42
N TYR A 736 -37.45 24.08 12.96
CA TYR A 736 -38.32 24.95 13.73
C TYR A 736 -39.44 25.50 12.82
N GLY A 737 -40.68 25.25 13.20
CA GLY A 737 -41.84 26.01 12.76
C GLY A 737 -42.65 26.38 13.99
N ASN A 738 -43.17 27.61 14.05
CA ASN A 738 -44.24 27.91 14.98
C ASN A 738 -45.18 28.99 14.44
N THR A 739 -46.47 28.80 14.71
CA THR A 739 -47.63 29.63 14.34
C THR A 739 -47.95 29.75 12.84
N GLU A 740 -49.24 29.60 12.54
CA GLU A 740 -49.79 29.50 11.20
C GLU A 740 -49.83 30.85 10.48
N ASP A 741 -49.10 30.97 9.38
CA ASP A 741 -49.58 31.77 8.25
C ASP A 741 -49.15 31.12 6.93
N ARG A 742 -50.09 30.97 5.98
CA ARG A 742 -49.87 30.21 4.74
C ARG A 742 -49.04 31.02 3.75
N SER A 743 -47.71 30.84 3.79
CA SER A 743 -46.80 31.31 2.74
C SER A 743 -46.03 30.14 2.11
N PHE A 744 -46.31 29.85 0.83
CA PHE A 744 -45.61 28.81 0.05
C PHE A 744 -44.20 29.30 -0.35
N GLY A 745 -43.22 29.18 0.55
CA GLY A 745 -41.81 29.33 0.21
C GLY A 745 -41.26 28.06 -0.46
N ARG A 746 -40.76 28.16 -1.70
CA ARG A 746 -39.99 27.08 -2.32
C ARG A 746 -38.57 27.06 -1.74
N SER A 747 -38.05 25.88 -1.43
CA SER A 747 -36.63 25.73 -1.04
C SER A 747 -35.72 26.10 -2.23
N LYS A 748 -34.74 26.98 -1.97
CA LYS A 748 -33.74 27.42 -2.95
C LYS A 748 -32.58 26.42 -2.95
N MET A 749 -32.25 25.87 -4.12
CA MET A 749 -31.12 24.95 -4.28
C MET A 749 -29.80 25.65 -3.91
N SER A 750 -29.02 25.03 -3.04
CA SER A 750 -27.70 25.50 -2.57
C SER A 750 -26.56 24.98 -3.45
N TRP A 751 -25.34 25.51 -3.25
CA TRP A 751 -24.14 24.96 -3.88
C TRP A 751 -23.90 23.50 -3.44
N GLN A 752 -24.15 23.20 -2.16
CA GLN A 752 -23.90 21.87 -1.59
C GLN A 752 -24.85 20.82 -2.17
N ASP A 753 -26.11 21.17 -2.46
CA ASP A 753 -27.06 20.29 -3.15
C ASP A 753 -26.54 19.86 -4.53
N VAL A 754 -25.98 20.81 -5.31
CA VAL A 754 -25.43 20.54 -6.65
C VAL A 754 -24.25 19.56 -6.57
N TYR A 755 -23.32 19.81 -5.66
CA TYR A 755 -22.15 18.94 -5.46
C TYR A 755 -22.52 17.56 -4.89
N SER A 756 -23.55 17.48 -4.04
CA SER A 756 -23.98 16.23 -3.41
C SER A 756 -24.47 15.17 -4.39
N PHE A 757 -24.99 15.55 -5.58
CA PHE A 757 -25.29 14.59 -6.65
C PHE A 757 -24.01 13.87 -7.12
N ALA A 758 -22.96 14.63 -7.46
CA ALA A 758 -21.68 14.06 -7.91
C ALA A 758 -20.98 13.26 -6.81
N VAL A 759 -21.05 13.70 -5.55
CA VAL A 759 -20.49 12.95 -4.39
C VAL A 759 -21.19 11.60 -4.22
N LYS A 760 -22.52 11.55 -4.28
CA LYS A 760 -23.30 10.30 -4.16
C LYS A 760 -23.01 9.32 -5.30
N TRP A 761 -22.92 9.83 -6.53
CA TRP A 761 -22.51 9.05 -7.70
C TRP A 761 -21.07 8.52 -7.54
N ARG A 762 -20.15 9.34 -7.02
CA ARG A 762 -18.77 8.93 -6.74
C ARG A 762 -18.72 7.80 -5.69
N GLN A 763 -19.44 7.96 -4.58
CA GLN A 763 -19.53 6.99 -3.48
C GLN A 763 -19.97 5.58 -3.92
N ILE A 764 -20.98 5.46 -4.77
CA ILE A 764 -21.48 4.16 -5.24
C ILE A 764 -20.66 3.56 -6.41
N SER A 765 -19.85 4.38 -7.08
CA SER A 765 -19.03 3.92 -8.20
C SER A 765 -17.85 3.06 -7.76
N GLU A 766 -17.00 3.54 -6.86
CA GLU A 766 -15.82 2.81 -6.40
C GLU A 766 -15.94 2.62 -4.89
N PRO A 767 -16.63 1.58 -4.42
CA PRO A 767 -16.93 1.42 -2.99
C PRO A 767 -15.68 1.27 -2.11
N CYS A 768 -14.54 0.93 -2.72
CA CYS A 768 -13.22 0.84 -2.11
C CYS A 768 -12.50 2.18 -1.91
N ASP A 769 -13.00 3.29 -2.49
CA ASP A 769 -12.46 4.63 -2.28
C ASP A 769 -13.33 5.42 -1.27
N PRO A 770 -12.82 5.72 -0.05
CA PRO A 770 -13.60 6.41 0.97
C PRO A 770 -13.79 7.89 0.61
N VAL A 771 -14.88 8.20 -0.10
CA VAL A 771 -15.29 9.56 -0.45
C VAL A 771 -16.42 10.00 0.49
N VAL A 772 -16.09 10.85 1.45
CA VAL A 772 -17.01 11.38 2.47
C VAL A 772 -16.77 12.87 2.68
N TRP A 773 -17.80 13.59 3.13
CA TRP A 773 -17.68 15.01 3.46
C TRP A 773 -16.88 15.16 4.77
N ILE A 774 -15.83 16.00 4.77
CA ILE A 774 -14.93 16.13 5.92
C ILE A 774 -15.66 16.68 7.16
N ASN A 775 -16.61 17.61 6.98
CA ASN A 775 -17.45 18.11 8.08
C ASN A 775 -18.49 17.10 8.62
N LYS A 776 -18.47 15.85 8.12
CA LYS A 776 -19.27 14.71 8.60
C LYS A 776 -18.40 13.61 9.25
N LEU A 777 -17.11 13.89 9.49
CA LEU A 777 -16.21 13.08 10.32
C LEU A 777 -16.34 13.45 11.81
N SER A 778 -15.73 12.67 12.70
CA SER A 778 -15.77 12.90 14.15
C SER A 778 -14.75 13.94 14.63
N GLU A 779 -13.82 13.58 15.51
CA GLU A 779 -12.89 14.52 16.15
C GLU A 779 -11.97 15.20 15.12
N GLU A 780 -11.68 14.54 14.00
CA GLU A 780 -10.82 15.06 12.93
C GLU A 780 -11.35 16.30 12.20
N PHE A 781 -12.67 16.53 12.16
CA PHE A 781 -13.15 17.80 11.62
C PHE A 781 -12.68 18.97 12.50
N ASN A 782 -12.64 18.75 13.82
CA ASN A 782 -12.19 19.77 14.79
C ASN A 782 -10.66 19.87 14.84
N ALA A 783 -9.94 18.75 14.70
CA ALA A 783 -8.47 18.72 14.68
C ALA A 783 -7.87 19.20 13.34
N GLY A 784 -8.62 19.08 12.24
CA GLY A 784 -8.20 19.48 10.90
C GLY A 784 -7.75 18.31 10.04
N PHE A 785 -8.70 17.58 9.45
CA PHE A 785 -8.42 16.57 8.43
C PHE A 785 -7.66 17.20 7.25
N GLY A 786 -6.60 16.56 6.79
CA GLY A 786 -5.78 17.02 5.67
C GLY A 786 -5.62 15.97 4.58
N SER A 787 -5.80 16.36 3.31
CA SER A 787 -5.27 15.58 2.19
C SER A 787 -3.73 15.52 2.28
N HIS A 788 -3.11 14.43 1.82
CA HIS A 788 -1.67 14.36 1.62
C HIS A 788 -1.40 13.90 0.19
N THR A 789 -0.77 14.77 -0.59
CA THR A 789 -0.48 14.55 -2.01
C THR A 789 1.01 14.75 -2.24
N PRO A 790 1.84 13.73 -1.99
CA PRO A 790 3.29 13.79 -2.20
C PRO A 790 3.63 13.82 -3.69
N MET A 791 4.56 14.70 -4.06
CA MET A 791 5.26 14.69 -5.34
C MET A 791 6.55 13.88 -5.23
N ILE A 792 7.23 14.00 -4.08
CA ILE A 792 8.38 13.21 -3.67
C ILE A 792 8.06 12.60 -2.31
N LEU A 793 8.34 11.31 -2.13
CA LEU A 793 8.22 10.60 -0.86
C LEU A 793 9.54 9.89 -0.56
N GLY A 794 10.35 10.49 0.32
CA GLY A 794 11.71 10.06 0.60
C GLY A 794 12.62 10.31 -0.61
N GLN A 795 13.13 9.25 -1.21
CA GLN A 795 13.86 9.30 -2.49
C GLN A 795 12.94 9.07 -3.71
N ALA A 796 11.70 8.60 -3.50
CA ALA A 796 10.83 8.16 -4.60
C ALA A 796 10.04 9.32 -5.25
N LYS A 797 9.91 9.31 -6.58
CA LYS A 797 9.13 10.28 -7.34
C LYS A 797 7.74 9.72 -7.68
N VAL A 798 6.67 10.39 -7.24
CA VAL A 798 5.31 9.89 -7.41
C VAL A 798 4.81 10.19 -8.83
N VAL A 799 4.74 9.17 -9.71
CA VAL A 799 4.42 9.26 -11.15
C VAL A 799 3.36 10.31 -11.48
N ARG A 800 2.23 10.26 -10.77
CA ARG A 800 1.04 11.08 -11.01
C ARG A 800 1.22 12.57 -10.75
N TYR A 801 2.06 12.93 -9.77
CA TYR A 801 2.14 14.29 -9.22
C TYR A 801 3.53 14.92 -9.39
N PHE A 802 4.59 14.12 -9.55
CA PHE A 802 5.93 14.62 -9.82
C PHE A 802 6.03 15.56 -11.04
N PRO A 803 5.24 15.45 -12.13
CA PRO A 803 5.21 16.45 -13.20
C PRO A 803 4.94 17.89 -12.72
N ASN A 804 4.26 18.07 -11.58
CA ASN A 804 4.00 19.38 -10.98
C ASN A 804 5.09 19.84 -9.99
N TYR A 805 6.15 19.05 -9.79
CA TYR A 805 7.21 19.31 -8.81
C TYR A 805 7.85 20.69 -8.98
N GLU A 806 8.34 20.99 -10.18
CA GLU A 806 9.09 22.22 -10.48
C GLU A 806 8.20 23.47 -10.33
N ARG A 807 6.97 23.41 -10.85
CA ARG A 807 5.99 24.50 -10.68
C ARG A 807 5.66 24.73 -9.21
N THR A 808 5.49 23.67 -8.42
CA THR A 808 5.19 23.77 -6.99
C THR A 808 6.38 24.31 -6.19
N LEU A 809 7.61 23.91 -6.53
CA LEU A 809 8.83 24.47 -5.95
C LEU A 809 8.98 25.96 -6.26
N ASN A 810 8.70 26.38 -7.50
CA ASN A 810 8.74 27.79 -7.90
C ASN A 810 7.63 28.63 -7.24
N VAL A 811 6.42 28.08 -7.08
CA VAL A 811 5.34 28.70 -6.29
C VAL A 811 5.75 28.86 -4.83
N ALA A 812 6.34 27.82 -4.21
CA ALA A 812 6.84 27.88 -2.84
C ALA A 812 7.90 29.00 -2.67
N LYS A 813 8.90 29.04 -3.55
CA LYS A 813 9.95 30.09 -3.56
C LYS A 813 9.36 31.49 -3.70
N THR A 814 8.35 31.66 -4.56
CA THR A 814 7.64 32.94 -4.74
C THR A 814 6.88 33.36 -3.48
N ILE A 815 6.16 32.44 -2.85
CA ILE A 815 5.44 32.73 -1.59
C ILE A 815 6.42 33.09 -0.47
N ILE A 816 7.57 32.41 -0.37
CA ILE A 816 8.62 32.74 0.60
C ILE A 816 9.14 34.16 0.38
N LYS A 817 9.42 34.52 -0.87
CA LYS A 817 9.90 35.86 -1.24
C LYS A 817 8.88 36.96 -0.89
N ASP A 818 7.59 36.70 -1.09
CA ASP A 818 6.52 37.67 -0.82
C ASP A 818 6.17 37.77 0.68
N GLN A 819 6.23 36.66 1.42
CA GLN A 819 5.85 36.61 2.84
C GLN A 819 7.02 36.88 3.80
N LEU A 820 8.26 36.67 3.35
CA LEU A 820 9.50 36.76 4.16
C LEU A 820 9.55 35.79 5.35
N HIS A 821 8.65 34.81 5.42
CA HIS A 821 8.62 33.79 6.47
C HIS A 821 7.94 32.50 5.98
N VAL A 822 8.23 31.40 6.69
CA VAL A 822 7.49 30.14 6.61
C VAL A 822 7.07 29.69 8.01
N TYR A 823 6.36 28.58 8.13
CA TYR A 823 5.91 28.02 9.40
C TYR A 823 6.59 26.68 9.65
N ASN A 824 7.07 26.44 10.87
CA ASN A 824 7.63 25.16 11.26
C ASN A 824 6.54 24.15 11.65
N LYS A 825 6.94 22.93 12.06
CA LYS A 825 6.03 21.85 12.45
C LYS A 825 5.14 22.17 13.67
N GLU A 826 5.55 23.09 14.55
CA GLU A 826 4.74 23.57 15.68
C GLU A 826 4.00 24.89 15.37
N ASP A 827 3.76 25.18 14.09
CA ASP A 827 3.11 26.39 13.58
C ASP A 827 3.80 27.72 14.02
N LYS A 828 5.08 27.67 14.36
CA LYS A 828 5.89 28.87 14.68
C LYS A 828 6.47 29.48 13.41
N LYS A 829 6.54 30.80 13.35
CA LYS A 829 7.13 31.51 12.20
C LYS A 829 8.65 31.42 12.19
N ILE A 830 9.20 30.97 11.07
CA ILE A 830 10.62 31.05 10.73
C ILE A 830 10.81 32.32 9.89
N ASP A 831 11.50 33.31 10.45
CA ASP A 831 11.81 34.58 9.78
C ASP A 831 12.95 34.39 8.76
N LEU A 832 12.68 34.73 7.50
CA LEU A 832 13.60 34.61 6.36
C LEU A 832 13.98 35.99 5.77
N SER A 833 13.66 37.08 6.48
CA SER A 833 13.97 38.46 6.03
C SER A 833 15.45 38.86 6.14
N LYS A 834 16.30 38.01 6.74
CA LYS A 834 17.71 38.32 7.07
C LYS A 834 18.70 37.80 6.01
N ASP A 835 19.68 38.64 5.72
CA ASP A 835 21.02 38.34 5.16
C ASP A 835 21.08 37.24 4.08
N GLY A 836 20.92 37.61 2.81
CA GLY A 836 21.24 36.77 1.63
C GLY A 836 20.30 35.60 1.36
N ARG A 837 19.64 35.04 2.37
CA ARG A 837 18.81 33.81 2.28
C ARG A 837 17.74 33.85 1.20
N LEU A 838 17.18 35.01 0.89
CA LEU A 838 16.17 35.14 -0.18
C LEU A 838 16.76 34.92 -1.57
N GLU A 839 18.02 35.27 -1.80
CA GLU A 839 18.73 34.99 -3.06
C GLU A 839 19.02 33.48 -3.15
N ASP A 840 19.57 32.89 -2.08
CA ASP A 840 19.80 31.43 -1.99
C ASP A 840 18.51 30.61 -2.20
N ILE A 841 17.36 31.09 -1.68
CA ILE A 841 16.04 30.46 -1.88
C ILE A 841 15.58 30.59 -3.33
N MET A 842 15.82 31.72 -3.99
CA MET A 842 15.50 31.90 -5.40
C MET A 842 16.42 31.07 -6.32
N ASP A 843 17.66 30.82 -5.91
CA ASP A 843 18.62 29.97 -6.62
C ASP A 843 18.47 28.47 -6.32
N ALA A 844 17.74 28.09 -5.26
CA ALA A 844 17.48 26.70 -4.90
C ALA A 844 16.79 25.92 -6.05
N LYS A 845 17.39 24.80 -6.46
CA LYS A 845 16.92 23.94 -7.57
C LYS A 845 16.27 22.63 -7.10
N SER A 846 16.40 22.31 -5.81
CA SER A 846 15.91 21.08 -5.22
C SER A 846 15.33 21.29 -3.82
N CYS A 847 14.60 20.29 -3.33
CA CYS A 847 14.19 20.20 -1.93
C CYS A 847 15.38 20.29 -0.97
N SER A 848 16.51 19.66 -1.31
CA SER A 848 17.70 19.68 -0.45
C SER A 848 18.33 21.07 -0.36
N ASP A 849 18.30 21.86 -1.43
CA ASP A 849 18.79 23.23 -1.41
C ASP A 849 17.87 24.11 -0.58
N LEU A 850 16.55 24.03 -0.82
CA LEU A 850 15.57 24.82 -0.09
C LEU A 850 15.57 24.51 1.42
N TYR A 851 15.69 23.23 1.78
CA TYR A 851 15.85 22.80 3.17
C TYR A 851 17.14 23.31 3.80
N ARG A 852 18.26 23.31 3.06
CA ARG A 852 19.56 23.80 3.54
C ARG A 852 19.51 25.29 3.91
N VAL A 853 18.73 26.09 3.20
CA VAL A 853 18.60 27.54 3.47
C VAL A 853 17.60 27.84 4.60
N VAL A 854 16.47 27.12 4.67
CA VAL A 854 15.48 27.30 5.74
C VAL A 854 15.97 26.74 7.08
N GLY A 855 16.60 25.55 7.06
CA GLY A 855 17.28 24.92 8.20
C GLY A 855 16.48 23.87 8.97
N GLU A 856 15.15 23.83 8.82
CA GLU A 856 14.26 22.88 9.51
C GLU A 856 13.05 22.49 8.64
N ASP A 857 12.24 21.53 9.11
CA ASP A 857 10.98 21.13 8.47
C ASP A 857 9.98 22.29 8.46
N PHE A 858 9.38 22.58 7.31
CA PHE A 858 8.47 23.72 7.17
C PHE A 858 7.26 23.48 6.28
N TRP A 859 6.27 24.36 6.43
CA TRP A 859 5.15 24.52 5.55
C TRP A 859 4.87 26.00 5.25
N LEU A 860 4.17 26.24 4.14
CA LEU A 860 3.62 27.54 3.77
C LEU A 860 2.28 27.34 3.07
N ALA A 861 1.39 28.33 3.11
CA ALA A 861 0.09 28.26 2.42
C ALA A 861 0.13 28.96 1.05
N THR A 862 -0.50 28.35 0.05
CA THR A 862 -1.01 29.09 -1.11
C THR A 862 -2.22 29.94 -0.69
N TRP A 863 -2.53 30.99 -1.45
CA TRP A 863 -3.57 31.95 -1.11
C TRP A 863 -4.52 32.15 -2.28
N CYS A 864 -5.82 32.22 -1.99
CA CYS A 864 -6.87 32.45 -2.99
C CYS A 864 -7.49 33.83 -2.78
N ASN A 865 -7.56 34.66 -3.82
CA ASN A 865 -8.32 35.91 -3.73
C ASN A 865 -9.83 35.62 -3.60
N SER A 866 -10.48 36.24 -2.60
CA SER A 866 -11.92 36.10 -2.35
C SER A 866 -12.74 37.02 -3.25
N ASN A 867 -13.84 36.52 -3.83
CA ASN A 867 -14.87 37.34 -4.46
C ASN A 867 -15.99 37.69 -3.45
N ALA A 868 -16.22 36.86 -2.44
CA ALA A 868 -17.20 37.11 -1.37
C ALA A 868 -16.81 38.27 -0.43
N PHE A 869 -15.51 38.47 -0.20
CA PHE A 869 -14.97 39.43 0.76
C PHE A 869 -13.90 40.30 0.09
N GLU A 870 -14.26 41.54 -0.25
CA GLU A 870 -13.35 42.48 -0.91
C GLU A 870 -12.04 42.66 -0.13
N GLY A 871 -10.90 42.46 -0.80
CA GLY A 871 -9.57 42.56 -0.21
C GLY A 871 -9.14 41.39 0.68
N LYS A 872 -9.98 40.37 0.89
CA LYS A 872 -9.62 39.18 1.67
C LYS A 872 -8.91 38.12 0.82
N ARG A 873 -7.96 37.42 1.43
CA ARG A 873 -7.39 36.17 0.92
C ARG A 873 -7.83 35.00 1.79
N LEU A 874 -8.15 33.87 1.17
CA LEU A 874 -8.45 32.61 1.83
C LEU A 874 -7.19 31.72 1.85
N GLU A 875 -7.00 30.95 2.92
CA GLU A 875 -5.93 29.94 2.98
C GLU A 875 -6.26 28.82 1.97
N GLY A 876 -5.44 28.70 0.92
CA GLY A 876 -5.57 27.66 -0.10
C GLY A 876 -5.08 26.32 0.45
N THR A 877 -3.95 25.85 -0.06
CA THR A 877 -3.35 24.56 0.26
C THR A 877 -1.95 24.76 0.83
N ARG A 878 -1.52 23.91 1.78
CA ARG A 878 -0.17 23.99 2.34
C ARG A 878 0.82 23.22 1.46
N ILE A 879 1.89 23.87 1.04
CA ILE A 879 3.07 23.19 0.51
C ILE A 879 3.96 22.84 1.71
N THR A 880 4.31 21.57 1.85
CA THR A 880 5.12 21.06 2.98
C THR A 880 6.42 20.46 2.49
N LEU A 881 7.52 20.77 3.17
CA LEU A 881 8.81 20.12 2.99
C LEU A 881 9.29 19.56 4.33
N VAL A 882 9.31 18.22 4.43
CA VAL A 882 9.69 17.48 5.64
C VAL A 882 10.88 16.59 5.30
N LYS A 883 11.93 16.62 6.13
CA LYS A 883 13.07 15.72 5.97
C LYS A 883 12.72 14.33 6.47
N MET A 884 13.02 13.31 5.67
CA MET A 884 12.86 11.91 6.05
C MET A 884 14.23 11.29 6.37
N GLU A 885 14.25 10.05 6.87
CA GLU A 885 15.50 9.28 7.06
C GLU A 885 16.34 9.24 5.77
N ARG A 886 15.67 9.11 4.62
CA ARG A 886 16.25 9.13 3.28
C ARG A 886 15.44 10.06 2.38
N GLY A 887 16.00 11.20 2.01
CA GLY A 887 15.34 12.20 1.15
C GLY A 887 14.26 13.02 1.88
N PHE A 888 13.16 13.33 1.18
CA PHE A 888 12.16 14.32 1.64
C PHE A 888 10.73 13.90 1.31
N ASP A 889 9.77 14.25 2.18
CA ASP A 889 8.36 14.36 1.82
C ASP A 889 8.12 15.79 1.34
N PHE A 890 7.99 15.96 0.01
CA PHE A 890 7.60 17.23 -0.60
C PHE A 890 6.21 17.06 -1.19
N ALA A 891 5.24 17.73 -0.57
CA ALA A 891 3.84 17.42 -0.74
C ALA A 891 2.96 18.67 -0.67
N ILE A 892 1.76 18.51 -1.22
CA ILE A 892 0.63 19.41 -1.02
C ILE A 892 -0.30 18.78 0.03
N ARG A 893 -0.71 19.59 1.02
CA ARG A 893 -1.62 19.21 2.11
C ARG A 893 -2.69 20.27 2.32
N THR A 894 -3.95 19.94 2.07
CA THR A 894 -5.06 20.89 2.22
C THR A 894 -5.77 20.65 3.55
N PRO A 895 -5.62 21.52 4.56
CA PRO A 895 -6.32 21.37 5.83
C PRO A 895 -7.80 21.73 5.67
N CYS A 896 -8.68 21.02 6.36
CA CYS A 896 -10.11 21.30 6.39
C CYS A 896 -10.59 21.53 7.83
N THR A 897 -10.04 22.57 8.47
CA THR A 897 -10.45 23.04 9.80
C THR A 897 -11.84 23.70 9.77
N PRO A 898 -12.57 23.78 10.90
CA PRO A 898 -13.91 24.36 10.91
C PRO A 898 -13.94 25.85 10.54
N SER A 899 -12.87 26.60 10.87
CA SER A 899 -12.74 28.00 10.46
C SER A 899 -12.63 28.13 8.95
N ARG A 900 -11.71 27.38 8.33
CA ARG A 900 -11.50 27.40 6.87
C ARG A 900 -12.74 26.90 6.12
N TRP A 901 -13.43 25.90 6.67
CA TRP A 901 -14.70 25.41 6.13
C TRP A 901 -15.74 26.53 6.01
N ASN A 902 -15.96 27.32 7.06
CA ASN A 902 -16.95 28.40 7.06
C ASN A 902 -16.61 29.51 6.05
N GLU A 903 -15.31 29.77 5.83
CA GLU A 903 -14.87 30.75 4.82
C GLU A 903 -15.17 30.28 3.40
N PHE A 904 -14.81 29.03 3.07
CA PHE A 904 -15.09 28.46 1.75
C PHE A 904 -16.58 28.16 1.53
N ASP A 905 -17.36 27.82 2.55
CA ASP A 905 -18.82 27.71 2.43
C ASP A 905 -19.47 29.05 2.03
N THR A 906 -18.98 30.15 2.62
CA THR A 906 -19.43 31.50 2.23
C THR A 906 -19.00 31.84 0.80
N GLU A 907 -17.76 31.54 0.42
CA GLU A 907 -17.23 31.78 -0.93
C GLU A 907 -17.98 30.96 -2.00
N MET A 908 -18.21 29.67 -1.74
CA MET A 908 -18.98 28.77 -2.63
C MET A 908 -20.45 29.21 -2.75
N THR A 909 -21.04 29.71 -1.66
CA THR A 909 -22.37 30.31 -1.68
C THR A 909 -22.42 31.54 -2.61
N MET A 910 -21.46 32.47 -2.47
CA MET A 910 -21.38 33.65 -3.34
C MET A 910 -21.07 33.29 -4.80
N ALA A 911 -20.21 32.32 -5.07
CA ALA A 911 -19.94 31.84 -6.43
C ALA A 911 -21.20 31.22 -7.08
N TRP A 912 -21.98 30.45 -6.32
CA TRP A 912 -23.25 29.88 -6.78
C TRP A 912 -24.33 30.94 -7.03
N GLU A 913 -24.44 31.95 -6.17
CA GLU A 913 -25.37 33.06 -6.38
C GLU A 913 -24.96 33.94 -7.58
N ALA A 914 -23.66 34.18 -7.77
CA ALA A 914 -23.14 34.87 -8.96
C ALA A 914 -23.48 34.11 -10.26
N LEU A 915 -23.32 32.79 -10.28
CA LEU A 915 -23.73 31.94 -11.40
C LEU A 915 -25.23 32.00 -11.65
N CYS A 916 -26.05 31.88 -10.60
CA CYS A 916 -27.50 32.01 -10.72
C CYS A 916 -27.90 33.39 -11.27
N ASN A 917 -27.27 34.47 -10.82
CA ASN A 917 -27.56 35.82 -11.33
C ASN A 917 -27.11 36.01 -12.78
N ALA A 918 -25.98 35.40 -13.19
CA ALA A 918 -25.47 35.47 -14.56
C ALA A 918 -26.36 34.75 -15.59
N TYR A 919 -27.05 33.68 -15.19
CA TYR A 919 -27.88 32.86 -16.10
C TYR A 919 -29.40 33.05 -15.91
N CYS A 920 -29.92 33.11 -14.69
CA CYS A 920 -31.36 33.20 -14.36
C CYS A 920 -31.92 34.64 -14.47
N GLY A 921 -31.44 35.41 -15.45
CA GLY A 921 -31.92 36.74 -15.80
C GLY A 921 -32.31 36.81 -17.27
N GLU A 922 -31.80 37.81 -17.98
CA GLU A 922 -32.05 37.97 -19.43
C GLU A 922 -31.42 36.85 -20.26
N ASN A 923 -30.33 36.26 -19.78
CA ASN A 923 -29.54 35.23 -20.47
C ASN A 923 -30.17 33.81 -20.42
N TYR A 924 -31.26 33.63 -19.67
CA TYR A 924 -31.81 32.30 -19.40
C TYR A 924 -32.27 31.60 -20.68
N GLY A 925 -31.65 30.46 -20.99
CA GLY A 925 -31.94 29.69 -22.19
C GLY A 925 -31.44 30.33 -23.49
N SER A 926 -30.60 31.37 -23.40
CA SER A 926 -29.90 31.93 -24.56
C SER A 926 -29.05 30.85 -25.26
N THR A 927 -28.94 30.99 -26.58
CA THR A 927 -28.02 30.20 -27.43
C THR A 927 -26.88 31.05 -27.98
N ASP A 928 -26.82 32.34 -27.64
CA ASP A 928 -25.73 33.23 -28.04
C ASP A 928 -24.48 32.96 -27.19
N PHE A 929 -23.43 32.50 -27.85
CA PHE A 929 -22.17 32.15 -27.20
C PHE A 929 -21.44 33.35 -26.59
N SER A 930 -21.63 34.56 -27.11
CA SER A 930 -21.05 35.78 -26.55
C SER A 930 -21.72 36.17 -25.23
N VAL A 931 -23.06 36.19 -25.22
CA VAL A 931 -23.88 36.50 -24.03
C VAL A 931 -23.64 35.52 -22.88
N LEU A 932 -23.35 34.25 -23.19
CA LEU A 932 -23.03 33.22 -22.20
C LEU A 932 -21.60 33.29 -21.63
N GLU A 933 -20.76 34.27 -21.99
CA GLU A 933 -19.39 34.38 -21.48
C GLU A 933 -19.35 34.52 -19.95
N ASN A 934 -20.13 35.45 -19.39
CA ASN A 934 -20.23 35.65 -17.94
C ASN A 934 -20.71 34.38 -17.19
N VAL A 935 -21.49 33.51 -17.87
CA VAL A 935 -21.96 32.25 -17.30
C VAL A 935 -20.83 31.21 -17.27
N ARG A 936 -20.03 31.11 -18.34
CA ARG A 936 -18.85 30.23 -18.37
C ARG A 936 -17.82 30.64 -17.32
N ASP A 937 -17.52 31.94 -17.24
CA ASP A 937 -16.53 32.46 -16.30
C ASP A 937 -17.01 32.30 -14.83
N ALA A 938 -18.32 32.41 -14.57
CA ALA A 938 -18.89 32.11 -13.24
C ALA A 938 -18.84 30.62 -12.87
N ILE A 939 -19.08 29.70 -13.81
CA ILE A 939 -18.90 28.25 -13.59
C ILE A 939 -17.42 27.97 -13.25
N LEU A 940 -16.49 28.52 -14.02
CA LEU A 940 -15.05 28.32 -13.80
C LEU A 940 -14.59 28.87 -12.45
N ARG A 941 -15.07 30.04 -12.01
CA ARG A 941 -14.81 30.57 -10.66
C ARG A 941 -15.33 29.64 -9.55
N MET A 942 -16.52 29.06 -9.73
CA MET A 942 -17.08 28.09 -8.77
C MET A 942 -16.26 26.79 -8.72
N THR A 943 -15.70 26.35 -9.85
CA THR A 943 -14.77 25.21 -9.93
C THR A 943 -13.41 25.53 -9.27
N TYR A 944 -12.87 26.74 -9.47
CA TYR A 944 -11.63 27.20 -8.82
C TYR A 944 -11.69 27.13 -7.29
N TYR A 945 -12.77 27.66 -6.70
CA TYR A 945 -12.94 27.64 -5.25
C TYR A 945 -13.17 26.24 -4.71
N TRP A 946 -13.86 25.36 -5.44
CA TRP A 946 -14.00 23.95 -5.05
C TRP A 946 -12.66 23.21 -5.00
N TYR A 947 -11.79 23.40 -6.01
CA TYR A 947 -10.47 22.76 -6.04
C TYR A 947 -9.51 23.30 -4.98
N ASN A 948 -9.63 24.56 -4.59
CA ASN A 948 -8.90 25.06 -3.42
C ASN A 948 -9.52 24.59 -2.10
N PHE A 949 -10.84 24.50 -1.99
CA PHE A 949 -11.53 24.06 -0.77
C PHE A 949 -11.17 22.62 -0.41
N MET A 950 -11.25 21.68 -1.36
CA MET A 950 -11.08 20.23 -1.18
C MET A 950 -11.88 19.62 0.00
N PRO A 951 -13.22 19.78 0.06
CA PRO A 951 -14.02 19.43 1.24
C PRO A 951 -14.31 17.92 1.44
N LEU A 952 -13.76 17.06 0.58
CA LEU A 952 -13.94 15.61 0.64
C LEU A 952 -12.64 14.93 1.05
N SER A 953 -12.75 13.83 1.80
CA SER A 953 -11.63 12.96 2.18
C SER A 953 -10.78 12.53 0.97
N ARG A 954 -11.43 12.23 -0.15
CA ARG A 954 -10.87 11.85 -1.46
C ARG A 954 -11.82 12.26 -2.58
N GLY A 955 -11.35 12.28 -3.82
CA GLY A 955 -12.19 12.44 -5.02
C GLY A 955 -12.61 13.86 -5.40
N SER A 956 -12.22 14.90 -4.64
CA SER A 956 -12.55 16.31 -4.92
C SER A 956 -12.24 16.74 -6.36
N ALA A 957 -11.13 16.30 -6.94
CA ALA A 957 -10.72 16.60 -8.32
C ALA A 957 -11.77 16.16 -9.37
N VAL A 958 -12.21 14.89 -9.29
CA VAL A 958 -13.21 14.32 -10.20
C VAL A 958 -14.57 14.98 -9.99
N VAL A 959 -14.99 15.15 -8.73
CA VAL A 959 -16.28 15.76 -8.39
C VAL A 959 -16.39 17.19 -8.92
N GLY A 960 -15.33 18.00 -8.80
CA GLY A 960 -15.30 19.37 -9.34
C GLY A 960 -15.49 19.41 -10.85
N LEU A 961 -14.86 18.48 -11.57
CA LEU A 961 -14.93 18.41 -13.03
C LEU A 961 -16.31 17.92 -13.51
N VAL A 962 -16.89 16.93 -12.83
CA VAL A 962 -18.25 16.43 -13.08
C VAL A 962 -19.29 17.53 -12.90
N VAL A 963 -19.18 18.32 -11.83
CA VAL A 963 -20.08 19.46 -11.58
C VAL A 963 -19.89 20.56 -12.63
N MET A 964 -18.64 20.88 -13.01
CA MET A 964 -18.36 21.82 -14.09
C MET A 964 -19.07 21.41 -15.40
N LEU A 965 -18.94 20.13 -15.81
CA LEU A 965 -19.59 19.60 -17.01
C LEU A 965 -21.13 19.62 -16.88
N GLY A 966 -21.69 19.26 -15.72
CA GLY A 966 -23.12 19.28 -15.47
C GLY A 966 -23.73 20.69 -15.49
N LEU A 967 -23.01 21.70 -14.97
CA LEU A 967 -23.42 23.11 -15.00
C LEU A 967 -23.35 23.71 -16.40
N LEU A 968 -22.30 23.40 -17.17
CA LEU A 968 -22.20 23.78 -18.59
C LEU A 968 -23.37 23.18 -19.39
N LEU A 969 -23.66 21.89 -19.17
CA LEU A 969 -24.76 21.19 -19.84
C LEU A 969 -26.13 21.80 -19.45
N ALA A 970 -26.35 22.13 -18.18
CA ALA A 970 -27.54 22.85 -17.71
C ALA A 970 -27.75 24.20 -18.42
N ALA A 971 -26.65 24.88 -18.76
CA ALA A 971 -26.60 26.13 -19.51
C ALA A 971 -26.65 25.94 -21.05
N ASN A 972 -26.95 24.72 -21.52
CA ASN A 972 -27.00 24.32 -22.93
C ASN A 972 -25.62 24.34 -23.64
N MET A 973 -24.52 24.18 -22.92
CA MET A 973 -23.16 24.11 -23.48
C MET A 973 -22.56 22.71 -23.24
N GLU A 974 -22.37 21.94 -24.30
CA GLU A 974 -21.75 20.61 -24.25
C GLU A 974 -20.24 20.74 -24.58
N PHE A 975 -19.39 20.20 -23.70
CA PHE A 975 -17.95 20.08 -23.96
C PHE A 975 -17.66 18.84 -24.79
N ARG A 976 -17.13 19.03 -26.01
CA ARG A 976 -16.82 17.95 -26.95
C ARG A 976 -15.32 17.65 -27.11
N GLY A 977 -14.46 18.55 -26.63
CA GLY A 977 -13.00 18.39 -26.63
C GLY A 977 -12.51 17.38 -25.60
N ASN A 978 -11.21 17.36 -25.33
CA ASN A 978 -10.58 16.60 -24.25
C ASN A 978 -9.73 17.56 -23.42
N ILE A 979 -9.32 17.15 -22.22
CA ILE A 979 -8.35 17.90 -21.41
C ILE A 979 -6.98 17.83 -22.13
N PRO A 980 -6.22 18.94 -22.26
CA PRO A 980 -4.91 18.92 -22.89
C PRO A 980 -3.93 17.95 -22.24
N GLN A 981 -3.04 17.37 -23.05
CA GLN A 981 -1.98 16.48 -22.59
C GLN A 981 -1.10 17.17 -21.52
N GLY A 982 -0.81 16.46 -20.43
CA GLY A 982 -0.02 16.97 -19.31
C GLY A 982 -0.76 17.93 -18.36
N LEU A 983 -2.00 18.34 -18.67
CA LEU A 983 -2.76 19.29 -17.83
C LEU A 983 -3.61 18.57 -16.77
N GLN A 984 -3.47 18.98 -15.51
CA GLN A 984 -4.35 18.58 -14.41
C GLN A 984 -5.10 19.83 -13.91
N VAL A 985 -6.43 19.86 -14.05
CA VAL A 985 -7.26 21.08 -13.88
C VAL A 985 -7.35 21.49 -12.39
N ASP A 986 -7.30 20.54 -11.47
CA ASP A 986 -7.19 20.80 -10.04
C ASP A 986 -5.84 21.47 -9.67
N TRP A 987 -4.74 21.06 -10.30
CA TRP A 987 -3.43 21.69 -10.10
C TRP A 987 -3.36 23.10 -10.70
N GLU A 988 -4.06 23.36 -11.82
CA GLU A 988 -4.24 24.73 -12.32
C GLU A 988 -4.97 25.63 -11.30
N ALA A 989 -5.89 25.10 -10.49
CA ALA A 989 -6.56 25.90 -9.46
C ALA A 989 -5.71 26.06 -8.19
N ILE A 990 -4.99 25.01 -7.76
CA ILE A 990 -4.20 25.01 -6.51
C ILE A 990 -2.93 25.88 -6.63
N LEU A 991 -2.33 25.95 -7.81
CA LEU A 991 -1.06 26.67 -8.05
C LEU A 991 -1.23 28.09 -8.63
N ASN A 992 -2.45 28.56 -8.87
CA ASN A 992 -2.75 29.93 -9.28
C ASN A 992 -3.46 30.70 -8.16
N PHE A 993 -2.93 31.87 -7.79
CA PHE A 993 -3.44 32.68 -6.66
C PHE A 993 -4.74 33.45 -6.97
N ASP A 994 -4.97 33.77 -8.25
CA ASP A 994 -6.12 34.54 -8.69
C ASP A 994 -7.12 33.68 -9.49
N PRO A 995 -8.43 33.75 -9.18
CA PRO A 995 -9.46 33.04 -9.94
C PRO A 995 -9.43 33.37 -11.44
N SER A 996 -9.05 34.59 -11.83
CA SER A 996 -9.03 35.02 -13.24
C SER A 996 -7.93 34.32 -14.02
N SER A 997 -6.74 34.13 -13.43
CA SER A 997 -5.65 33.37 -14.05
C SER A 997 -6.02 31.90 -14.29
N PHE A 998 -6.75 31.28 -13.35
CA PHE A 998 -7.33 29.95 -13.56
C PHE A 998 -8.38 29.96 -14.67
N VAL A 999 -9.30 30.93 -14.65
CA VAL A 999 -10.33 31.09 -15.70
C VAL A 999 -9.66 31.18 -17.06
N ASP A 1000 -8.71 32.08 -17.27
CA ASP A 1000 -8.03 32.27 -18.56
C ASP A 1000 -7.28 31.01 -19.03
N SER A 1001 -6.57 30.34 -18.10
CA SER A 1001 -5.89 29.05 -18.35
C SER A 1001 -6.87 28.00 -18.88
N VAL A 1002 -8.00 27.77 -18.20
CA VAL A 1002 -9.00 26.77 -18.61
C VAL A 1002 -9.79 27.21 -19.85
N LYS A 1003 -10.13 28.49 -19.94
CA LYS A 1003 -10.90 29.12 -21.03
C LYS A 1003 -10.23 28.93 -22.39
N SER A 1004 -8.89 28.91 -22.42
CA SER A 1004 -8.08 28.74 -23.64
C SER A 1004 -8.40 27.47 -24.44
N TRP A 1005 -8.63 26.33 -23.78
CA TRP A 1005 -8.93 25.04 -24.42
C TRP A 1005 -10.38 24.60 -24.26
N LEU A 1006 -11.06 25.03 -23.19
CA LEU A 1006 -12.46 24.70 -22.93
C LEU A 1006 -13.37 25.40 -23.94
N ASN A 1007 -13.27 26.72 -24.10
CA ASN A 1007 -14.23 27.50 -24.92
C ASN A 1007 -14.27 27.09 -26.40
N PRO A 1008 -13.14 26.87 -27.11
CA PRO A 1008 -13.17 26.40 -28.51
C PRO A 1008 -13.89 25.05 -28.68
N SER A 1009 -13.87 24.24 -27.62
CA SER A 1009 -14.40 22.88 -27.54
C SER A 1009 -15.86 22.80 -27.06
N LEU A 1010 -16.46 23.92 -26.62
CA LEU A 1010 -17.87 23.99 -26.26
C LEU A 1010 -18.76 24.12 -27.50
N LYS A 1011 -19.90 23.43 -27.50
CA LYS A 1011 -20.97 23.59 -28.49
C LYS A 1011 -22.30 23.87 -27.79
N VAL A 1012 -23.02 24.87 -28.27
CA VAL A 1012 -24.37 25.17 -27.78
C VAL A 1012 -25.32 24.11 -28.31
N THR A 1013 -26.00 23.37 -27.42
CA THR A 1013 -26.95 22.33 -27.77
C THR A 1013 -28.03 22.14 -26.70
N THR A 1014 -29.25 21.83 -27.14
CA THR A 1014 -30.36 21.44 -26.27
C THR A 1014 -30.66 19.94 -26.32
N SER A 1015 -29.93 19.15 -27.12
CA SER A 1015 -30.18 17.70 -27.32
C SER A 1015 -30.14 16.86 -26.04
N TRP A 1016 -29.43 17.33 -25.01
CA TRP A 1016 -29.38 16.68 -23.71
C TRP A 1016 -30.73 16.68 -22.97
N LYS A 1017 -31.67 17.57 -23.35
CA LYS A 1017 -33.03 17.62 -22.78
C LYS A 1017 -33.91 16.47 -23.28
N ASP A 1018 -33.51 15.82 -24.38
CA ASP A 1018 -34.17 14.62 -24.91
C ASP A 1018 -33.65 13.33 -24.24
N TYR A 1019 -32.60 13.42 -23.41
CA TYR A 1019 -32.14 12.29 -22.60
C TYR A 1019 -33.17 11.94 -21.52
N PRO A 1020 -33.44 10.64 -21.27
CA PRO A 1020 -34.30 10.21 -20.17
C PRO A 1020 -33.89 10.80 -18.82
N ASP A 1021 -34.85 11.10 -17.96
CA ASP A 1021 -34.56 11.58 -16.59
C ASP A 1021 -33.82 10.47 -15.81
N VAL A 1022 -32.67 10.82 -15.25
CA VAL A 1022 -31.75 9.85 -14.63
C VAL A 1022 -32.41 9.16 -13.45
N SER A 1023 -33.03 9.93 -12.54
CA SER A 1023 -33.59 9.38 -11.30
C SER A 1023 -34.82 8.50 -11.53
N SER A 1024 -35.58 8.69 -12.61
CA SER A 1024 -36.70 7.81 -12.97
C SER A 1024 -36.27 6.61 -13.81
N THR A 1025 -35.23 6.74 -14.65
CA THR A 1025 -34.65 5.63 -15.42
C THR A 1025 -33.86 4.67 -14.52
N LEU A 1026 -33.18 5.20 -13.51
CA LEU A 1026 -32.36 4.47 -12.54
C LEU A 1026 -32.93 4.68 -11.11
N ALA A 1027 -34.18 4.29 -10.92
CA ALA A 1027 -34.95 4.57 -9.72
C ALA A 1027 -34.31 4.04 -8.42
N THR A 1028 -33.75 2.83 -8.43
CA THR A 1028 -33.22 2.16 -7.23
C THR A 1028 -31.70 2.13 -7.20
N THR A 1029 -31.12 2.04 -6.00
CA THR A 1029 -29.69 1.78 -5.78
C THR A 1029 -29.20 0.56 -6.58
N GLY A 1030 -30.00 -0.52 -6.64
CA GLY A 1030 -29.71 -1.70 -7.45
C GLY A 1030 -29.66 -1.40 -8.95
N SER A 1031 -30.62 -0.62 -9.47
CA SER A 1031 -30.60 -0.21 -10.89
C SER A 1031 -29.38 0.66 -11.24
N VAL A 1032 -28.88 1.47 -10.31
CA VAL A 1032 -27.64 2.23 -10.44
C VAL A 1032 -26.41 1.32 -10.46
N VAL A 1033 -26.28 0.40 -9.51
CA VAL A 1033 -25.19 -0.59 -9.48
C VAL A 1033 -25.17 -1.44 -10.76
N ALA A 1034 -26.34 -1.88 -11.24
CA ALA A 1034 -26.46 -2.60 -12.50
C ALA A 1034 -26.03 -1.74 -13.70
N ALA A 1035 -26.46 -0.48 -13.78
CA ALA A 1035 -26.11 0.45 -14.85
C ALA A 1035 -24.60 0.76 -14.92
N LEU A 1036 -23.94 0.92 -13.77
CA LEU A 1036 -22.48 1.10 -13.69
C LEU A 1036 -21.69 -0.17 -14.06
N SER A 1037 -22.37 -1.32 -14.18
CA SER A 1037 -21.79 -2.65 -14.42
C SER A 1037 -22.24 -3.31 -15.73
N SER A 1038 -23.02 -2.61 -16.56
CA SER A 1038 -23.64 -3.14 -17.79
C SER A 1038 -22.98 -2.57 -19.05
N TYR A 1039 -21.79 -3.07 -19.40
CA TYR A 1039 -21.17 -2.78 -20.69
C TYR A 1039 -21.67 -3.80 -21.72
N ASP A 1040 -21.84 -3.35 -22.96
CA ASP A 1040 -21.94 -4.24 -24.11
C ASP A 1040 -20.51 -4.73 -24.39
N ASP A 1041 -20.14 -5.88 -23.81
CA ASP A 1041 -18.90 -6.64 -24.11
C ASP A 1041 -19.14 -7.62 -25.28
#